data_AF-A0A2E3DNS9-F1
#
_entry.id   AF-A0A2E3DNS9-F1
#
_cell.length_a   1.000
_cell.length_b   1.000
_cell.length_c   1.000
_cell.angle_alpha   90.00
_cell.angle_beta   90.00
_cell.angle_gamma   90.00
#
_symmetry.space_group_name_H-M   'P 1'
#
loop_
_entity.id
_entity.type
_entity.pdbx_description
1 polymer ?
#
loop_
_entity_poly.entity_id
_entity_poly.type
_entity_poly.pdbx_seq_one_letter_code
_entity_poly.pdbx_strand_id
1 'polypeptide(L)'
;MQPFSIKCVTCKSKLTVSKSSLLGQILACPKCGSMVQIPENNLTETEVLTPTTESSTSADVQEQLQDHTDTVEDFGYTASQNINEEFSQIANHSGNDRKTAKNTEENLQPETMSEWIDTSATDKRKKLLVTFSCISTLILIGIIITFSLSGEHSSEISVNTNQENSHPVNSINTGKENADQPTVNSVTANVTSEKTDLEVTGASKTERPVSTADNPEKPGESTENKTPDPVEEEVPLPVAPEGLTPEAPDGADAENMSEELDSVIEDIAPFLSNAPIDIENAAPVAKLPTADKNTPRPPATPINIQSGLRFTVPEIDVTNPIPLNKFLEFLGTLGNIPFTYDLESLELMNISYAVAVQHTSEKQTIEQILTRVLEEQQLAHQIKDGHVLILAKSHVDSAISSTIYKQEQGDTIENQPTAEKLSNVINRLLAIDEFDIAKPVADEENEKVFHLEISGTNRTQDRVRKLLTRLQNTQAETDSYEANIWAQYQKKFTMDFNDGTPLLQILVHLNSISELQFQANWKNIWQAGWTPASQVDVTTEDEPLQECLDQALTNNGLSYIARANGVLEITSAAHALAANQIGIYDLKKLPLTKRDALVKTLKQLAEDGQNDVDIRFMETLPDGRMGLSAPAAIHRLVAEQLN
;
A
#
# COMPACT_ATOMS: atom_id res chain seq x y z
N MET A 1 0.53 -31.02 -35.22
CA MET A 1 1.69 -31.09 -34.31
C MET A 1 2.10 -32.56 -34.19
N GLN A 2 3.39 -32.89 -34.24
CA GLN A 2 3.83 -34.25 -33.89
C GLN A 2 3.80 -34.42 -32.36
N PRO A 3 3.37 -35.58 -31.81
CA PRO A 3 3.39 -35.79 -30.37
C PRO A 3 4.83 -35.78 -29.83
N PHE A 4 5.05 -35.04 -28.74
CA PHE A 4 6.32 -34.99 -28.04
C PHE A 4 6.12 -35.40 -26.57
N SER A 5 7.21 -35.62 -25.84
CA SER A 5 7.12 -36.06 -24.45
C SER A 5 7.88 -35.15 -23.49
N ILE A 6 7.24 -34.83 -22.38
CA ILE A 6 7.81 -34.11 -21.23
C ILE A 6 7.91 -35.07 -20.03
N LYS A 7 8.66 -34.70 -18.99
CA LYS A 7 8.71 -35.44 -17.72
C LYS A 7 8.07 -34.61 -16.62
N CYS A 8 7.16 -35.20 -15.83
CA CYS A 8 6.73 -34.59 -14.58
C CYS A 8 7.93 -34.53 -13.62
N VAL A 9 8.30 -33.34 -13.15
CA VAL A 9 9.44 -33.14 -12.25
C VAL A 9 9.28 -33.92 -10.94
N THR A 10 8.06 -34.00 -10.42
CA THR A 10 7.72 -34.58 -9.11
C THR A 10 7.80 -36.11 -9.10
N CYS A 11 7.09 -36.80 -10.01
CA CYS A 11 7.02 -38.26 -10.02
C CYS A 11 7.84 -38.92 -11.15
N LYS A 12 8.61 -38.13 -11.90
CA LYS A 12 9.46 -38.55 -13.04
C LYS A 12 8.72 -39.28 -14.18
N SER A 13 7.38 -39.26 -14.19
CA SER A 13 6.59 -39.90 -15.25
C SER A 13 6.74 -39.17 -16.59
N LYS A 14 6.97 -39.94 -17.66
CA LYS A 14 6.92 -39.44 -19.04
C LYS A 14 5.46 -39.18 -19.43
N LEU A 15 5.14 -37.94 -19.79
CA LEU A 15 3.83 -37.50 -20.28
C LEU A 15 3.96 -37.20 -21.78
N THR A 16 2.99 -37.60 -22.59
CA THR A 16 2.99 -37.34 -24.05
C THR A 16 1.96 -36.29 -24.39
N VAL A 17 2.40 -35.18 -24.98
CA VAL A 17 1.54 -34.07 -25.41
C VAL A 17 1.26 -34.23 -26.91
N SER A 18 -0.01 -34.42 -27.25
CA SER A 18 -0.47 -34.68 -28.63
C SER A 18 -1.36 -33.59 -29.23
N LYS A 19 -1.83 -32.64 -28.42
CA LYS A 19 -2.69 -31.52 -28.82
C LYS A 19 -1.94 -30.20 -28.66
N SER A 20 -1.97 -29.36 -29.70
CA SER A 20 -1.34 -28.02 -29.69
C SER A 20 -2.05 -27.03 -28.75
N SER A 21 -3.31 -27.25 -28.40
CA SER A 21 -4.06 -26.42 -27.46
C SER A 21 -3.57 -26.49 -26.02
N LEU A 22 -2.64 -27.41 -25.71
CA LEU A 22 -2.09 -27.60 -24.37
C LEU A 22 -0.75 -26.87 -24.17
N LEU A 23 -0.19 -26.26 -25.22
CA LEU A 23 1.06 -25.51 -25.15
C LEU A 23 0.86 -24.22 -24.33
N GLY A 24 1.82 -23.89 -23.47
CA GLY A 24 1.75 -22.79 -22.51
C GLY A 24 0.94 -23.09 -21.24
N GLN A 25 0.11 -24.14 -21.24
CA GLN A 25 -0.77 -24.45 -20.11
C GLN A 25 -0.04 -25.17 -18.97
N ILE A 26 -0.49 -24.92 -17.74
CA ILE A 26 -0.09 -25.66 -16.54
C ILE A 26 -1.21 -26.63 -16.19
N LEU A 27 -0.91 -27.92 -16.19
CA LEU A 27 -1.89 -29.01 -15.99
C LEU A 27 -1.44 -29.96 -14.88
N ALA A 28 -2.40 -30.51 -14.13
CA ALA A 28 -2.12 -31.53 -13.13
C ALA A 28 -1.64 -32.84 -13.77
N CYS A 29 -0.53 -33.39 -13.28
CA CYS A 29 0.02 -34.67 -13.73
C CYS A 29 -0.96 -35.82 -13.41
N PRO A 30 -1.42 -36.61 -14.39
CA PRO A 30 -2.41 -37.66 -14.16
C PRO A 30 -1.91 -38.81 -13.27
N LYS A 31 -0.60 -38.90 -13.00
CA LYS A 31 -0.01 -39.93 -12.12
C LYS A 31 0.08 -39.49 -10.65
N CYS A 32 0.19 -38.19 -10.36
CA CYS A 32 0.48 -37.72 -8.99
C CYS A 32 -0.20 -36.39 -8.59
N GLY A 33 -1.06 -35.80 -9.44
CA GLY A 33 -1.74 -34.53 -9.18
C GLY A 33 -0.86 -33.27 -9.25
N SER A 34 0.46 -33.40 -9.20
CA SER A 34 1.39 -32.27 -9.21
C SER A 34 1.35 -31.48 -10.52
N MET A 35 1.39 -30.15 -10.44
CA MET A 35 1.30 -29.24 -11.59
C MET A 35 2.53 -29.34 -12.51
N VAL A 36 2.29 -29.38 -13.82
CA VAL A 36 3.33 -29.45 -14.86
C VAL A 36 3.01 -28.45 -15.96
N GLN A 37 3.94 -27.53 -16.22
CA GLN A 37 3.85 -26.61 -17.36
C GLN A 37 4.27 -27.31 -18.66
N ILE A 38 3.52 -27.08 -19.72
CA ILE A 38 3.85 -27.53 -21.08
C ILE A 38 4.48 -26.34 -21.82
N PRO A 39 5.73 -26.43 -22.32
CA PRO A 39 6.40 -25.32 -22.99
C PRO A 39 5.68 -24.91 -24.28
N GLU A 40 5.68 -23.60 -24.59
CA GLU A 40 4.98 -23.03 -25.75
C GLU A 40 5.63 -23.39 -27.08
N ASN A 41 6.98 -23.41 -27.11
CA ASN A 41 7.75 -23.73 -28.30
C ASN A 41 8.17 -25.20 -28.32
N ASN A 42 7.77 -25.89 -29.38
CA ASN A 42 8.12 -27.28 -29.64
C ASN A 42 9.58 -27.37 -30.12
N LEU A 43 10.53 -27.52 -29.18
CA LEU A 43 11.97 -27.59 -29.45
C LEU A 43 12.29 -28.60 -30.56
N THR A 44 12.49 -28.06 -31.77
CA THR A 44 12.87 -28.81 -32.98
C THR A 44 14.17 -28.23 -33.52
N GLU A 45 15.19 -28.24 -32.68
CA GLU A 45 16.56 -27.96 -33.10
C GLU A 45 17.44 -29.14 -32.65
N THR A 46 17.60 -30.08 -33.57
CA THR A 46 18.52 -31.20 -33.43
C THR A 46 19.94 -30.65 -33.58
N GLU A 47 20.58 -30.30 -32.47
CA GLU A 47 21.97 -29.85 -32.47
C GLU A 47 22.89 -31.01 -32.91
N VAL A 48 23.39 -30.91 -34.15
CA VAL A 48 24.27 -31.92 -34.74
C VAL A 48 25.69 -31.71 -34.21
N LEU A 49 26.03 -32.42 -33.14
CA LEU A 49 27.39 -32.48 -32.63
C LEU A 49 28.33 -33.14 -33.66
N THR A 50 29.33 -32.38 -34.11
CA THR A 50 30.46 -32.89 -34.89
C THR A 50 31.52 -33.51 -33.96
N PRO A 51 32.18 -34.62 -34.38
CA PRO A 51 33.19 -35.26 -33.54
C PRO A 51 34.59 -34.67 -33.77
N THR A 52 35.22 -34.17 -32.71
CA THR A 52 36.67 -33.95 -32.70
C THR A 52 37.37 -35.22 -32.24
N THR A 53 38.21 -35.79 -33.11
CA THR A 53 38.99 -37.00 -32.85
C THR A 53 40.40 -36.64 -32.38
N GLU A 54 40.80 -37.14 -31.21
CA GLU A 54 42.15 -37.67 -30.87
C GLU A 54 42.09 -38.17 -29.41
N SER A 55 42.08 -39.50 -29.18
CA SER A 55 43.24 -40.34 -28.83
C SER A 55 43.90 -39.97 -27.47
N SER A 56 44.12 -40.86 -26.48
CA SER A 56 44.35 -42.31 -26.55
C SER A 56 44.16 -43.07 -25.20
N THR A 57 44.10 -44.42 -25.25
CA THR A 57 44.66 -45.38 -24.23
C THR A 57 43.82 -45.86 -23.01
N SER A 58 42.93 -46.81 -23.27
CA SER A 58 42.77 -48.17 -22.63
C SER A 58 42.94 -48.45 -21.12
N ALA A 59 41.89 -49.03 -20.50
CA ALA A 59 41.82 -50.32 -19.73
C ALA A 59 40.40 -50.43 -19.14
N ASP A 60 39.45 -51.28 -19.57
CA ASP A 60 39.39 -52.76 -19.64
C ASP A 60 39.25 -53.48 -18.28
N VAL A 61 38.01 -53.69 -17.82
CA VAL A 61 37.54 -54.79 -16.93
C VAL A 61 36.06 -55.09 -17.27
N GLN A 62 35.69 -56.36 -17.38
CA GLN A 62 34.31 -56.85 -17.53
C GLN A 62 33.80 -57.54 -16.25
N GLU A 63 32.50 -57.40 -15.93
CA GLU A 63 31.60 -58.39 -15.31
C GLU A 63 30.16 -57.85 -15.53
N GLN A 64 29.21 -58.55 -16.19
CA GLN A 64 28.38 -59.69 -15.73
C GLN A 64 27.61 -59.40 -14.42
N LEU A 65 26.33 -59.79 -14.21
CA LEU A 65 25.24 -60.36 -15.03
C LEU A 65 23.94 -60.27 -14.15
N GLN A 66 22.77 -60.71 -14.65
CA GLN A 66 21.47 -60.85 -13.95
C GLN A 66 20.69 -59.53 -13.83
N ASP A 67 19.51 -59.33 -14.44
CA ASP A 67 18.40 -60.21 -14.84
C ASP A 67 17.58 -60.77 -13.67
N HIS A 68 16.44 -60.12 -13.41
CA HIS A 68 15.28 -60.67 -12.72
C HIS A 68 14.02 -59.91 -13.14
N THR A 69 13.22 -60.55 -13.98
CA THR A 69 11.78 -60.27 -14.12
C THR A 69 11.05 -60.78 -12.88
N ASP A 70 10.13 -60.00 -12.33
CA ASP A 70 9.05 -60.53 -11.50
C ASP A 70 7.71 -59.86 -11.88
N THR A 71 6.66 -60.67 -11.95
CA THR A 71 5.33 -60.34 -12.45
C THR A 71 4.31 -60.96 -11.52
N VAL A 72 3.53 -60.12 -10.82
CA VAL A 72 2.35 -60.58 -10.10
C VAL A 72 1.16 -59.69 -10.47
N GLU A 73 0.22 -60.31 -11.16
CA GLU A 73 -1.15 -59.85 -11.32
C GLU A 73 -1.91 -60.12 -10.01
N ASP A 74 -2.54 -59.12 -9.40
CA ASP A 74 -3.86 -59.27 -8.76
C ASP A 74 -4.49 -57.90 -8.44
N PHE A 75 -5.75 -57.92 -8.00
CA PHE A 75 -6.70 -56.86 -7.64
C PHE A 75 -7.68 -56.46 -8.73
N GLY A 76 -8.64 -57.38 -8.95
CA GLY A 76 -9.87 -57.10 -9.67
C GLY A 76 -10.78 -56.09 -8.96
N TYR A 77 -11.47 -55.27 -9.75
CA TYR A 77 -12.53 -54.39 -9.29
C TYR A 77 -13.83 -55.18 -9.11
N THR A 78 -14.47 -55.08 -7.94
CA THR A 78 -15.89 -55.41 -7.78
C THR A 78 -16.71 -54.16 -7.49
N ALA A 79 -17.62 -53.83 -8.41
CA ALA A 79 -18.68 -52.87 -8.13
C ALA A 79 -19.72 -53.48 -7.18
N SER A 80 -20.47 -52.65 -6.47
CA SER A 80 -21.64 -53.09 -5.69
C SER A 80 -22.72 -52.02 -5.74
N GLN A 81 -23.78 -52.29 -6.50
CA GLN A 81 -25.08 -51.63 -6.36
C GLN A 81 -25.98 -52.49 -5.47
N ASN A 82 -26.77 -51.81 -4.63
CA ASN A 82 -28.09 -52.17 -4.08
C ASN A 82 -28.44 -53.63 -3.71
N ILE A 83 -29.02 -53.80 -2.52
CA ILE A 83 -30.35 -54.41 -2.32
C ILE A 83 -30.96 -53.91 -0.98
N ASN A 84 -32.29 -54.01 -0.89
CA ASN A 84 -33.25 -53.36 0.01
C ASN A 84 -33.48 -54.04 1.39
N GLU A 85 -34.38 -53.42 2.18
CA GLU A 85 -35.34 -54.04 3.14
C GLU A 85 -34.81 -54.54 4.51
N GLU A 86 -35.52 -54.48 5.64
CA GLU A 86 -36.72 -53.72 6.09
C GLU A 86 -36.87 -53.84 7.65
N PHE A 87 -37.87 -53.18 8.27
CA PHE A 87 -38.35 -53.36 9.68
C PHE A 87 -37.42 -52.87 10.84
N SER A 88 -37.91 -52.27 11.95
CA SER A 88 -39.27 -51.82 12.32
C SER A 88 -39.31 -50.85 13.53
N GLN A 89 -40.39 -50.06 13.64
CA GLN A 89 -41.04 -49.52 14.86
C GLN A 89 -40.30 -48.56 15.83
N ILE A 90 -40.89 -47.39 16.10
CA ILE A 90 -41.74 -47.10 17.30
C ILE A 90 -42.52 -45.79 17.07
N ALA A 91 -43.66 -45.61 17.76
CA ALA A 91 -44.70 -44.63 17.48
C ALA A 91 -44.58 -43.28 18.23
N ASN A 92 -45.28 -42.25 17.71
CA ASN A 92 -46.22 -41.33 18.43
C ASN A 92 -46.21 -39.89 17.85
N HIS A 93 -47.28 -39.46 17.17
CA HIS A 93 -48.27 -38.54 17.77
C HIS A 93 -49.51 -38.32 16.87
N SER A 94 -50.69 -38.36 17.50
CA SER A 94 -51.97 -37.79 17.00
C SER A 94 -52.14 -36.39 17.63
N GLY A 95 -52.86 -35.40 17.09
CA GLY A 95 -53.71 -35.32 15.90
C GLY A 95 -54.39 -33.93 15.81
N ASN A 96 -55.56 -33.85 15.14
CA ASN A 96 -56.43 -32.66 14.92
C ASN A 96 -55.88 -31.57 13.96
N ASP A 97 -56.65 -30.82 13.16
CA ASP A 97 -58.06 -30.88 12.70
C ASP A 97 -58.10 -30.17 11.32
N ARG A 98 -58.57 -30.77 10.22
CA ARG A 98 -59.96 -30.91 9.72
C ARG A 98 -60.61 -29.64 9.10
N LYS A 99 -60.83 -29.71 7.76
CA LYS A 99 -61.62 -28.83 6.84
C LYS A 99 -60.93 -27.51 6.42
N THR A 100 -61.10 -26.98 5.20
CA THR A 100 -62.14 -27.22 4.16
C THR A 100 -61.53 -27.20 2.74
N ALA A 101 -62.14 -27.92 1.79
CA ALA A 101 -61.67 -28.05 0.40
C ALA A 101 -62.12 -26.91 -0.53
N LYS A 102 -61.36 -26.69 -1.62
CA LYS A 102 -61.93 -26.72 -2.98
C LYS A 102 -60.87 -27.02 -4.05
N ASN A 103 -61.20 -27.93 -4.97
CA ASN A 103 -60.38 -28.26 -6.13
C ASN A 103 -60.56 -27.23 -7.25
N THR A 104 -59.51 -27.02 -8.05
CA THR A 104 -59.59 -27.00 -9.52
C THR A 104 -58.31 -27.66 -10.05
N GLU A 105 -58.44 -28.70 -10.87
CA GLU A 105 -57.34 -29.25 -11.67
C GLU A 105 -57.13 -28.37 -12.90
N GLU A 106 -55.89 -28.15 -13.34
CA GLU A 106 -55.53 -28.27 -14.77
C GLU A 106 -54.01 -28.28 -15.00
N ASN A 107 -53.54 -29.47 -15.40
CA ASN A 107 -52.67 -29.73 -16.55
C ASN A 107 -51.65 -28.64 -16.97
N LEU A 108 -50.35 -28.91 -16.78
CA LEU A 108 -49.24 -28.17 -17.39
C LEU A 108 -48.29 -29.12 -18.13
N GLN A 109 -48.28 -29.03 -19.46
CA GLN A 109 -47.14 -29.38 -20.32
C GLN A 109 -46.63 -28.12 -21.04
N PRO A 110 -45.37 -28.12 -21.53
CA PRO A 110 -44.66 -26.89 -21.83
C PRO A 110 -44.77 -26.45 -23.29
N GLU A 111 -45.02 -25.17 -23.54
CA GLU A 111 -44.88 -24.57 -24.88
C GLU A 111 -44.02 -23.29 -24.88
N THR A 112 -42.96 -23.38 -25.70
CA THR A 112 -42.40 -22.35 -26.60
C THR A 112 -42.14 -20.93 -26.09
N MET A 113 -40.85 -20.58 -25.98
CA MET A 113 -40.38 -19.19 -26.00
C MET A 113 -40.38 -18.60 -27.42
N SER A 114 -41.15 -17.54 -27.62
CA SER A 114 -41.05 -16.43 -28.58
C SER A 114 -42.14 -15.45 -28.12
N GLU A 115 -42.02 -14.12 -28.08
CA GLU A 115 -41.39 -13.20 -29.01
C GLU A 115 -41.34 -11.80 -28.34
N TRP A 116 -40.17 -11.28 -27.96
CA TRP A 116 -39.97 -9.87 -27.56
C TRP A 116 -38.70 -9.36 -28.24
N ILE A 117 -38.85 -8.82 -29.45
CA ILE A 117 -37.77 -8.16 -30.20
C ILE A 117 -38.07 -6.66 -30.24
N ASP A 118 -37.37 -5.90 -29.40
CA ASP A 118 -37.38 -4.44 -29.46
C ASP A 118 -36.64 -3.97 -30.72
N THR A 119 -37.36 -3.31 -31.62
CA THR A 119 -36.86 -2.90 -32.94
C THR A 119 -36.25 -1.49 -32.96
N SER A 120 -36.17 -0.80 -31.81
CA SER A 120 -35.66 0.58 -31.73
C SER A 120 -34.13 0.72 -31.83
N ALA A 121 -33.37 -0.36 -31.61
CA ALA A 121 -31.90 -0.32 -31.50
C ALA A 121 -31.12 -0.39 -32.83
N THR A 122 -31.74 -0.81 -33.94
CA THR A 122 -31.02 -1.16 -35.18
C THR A 122 -30.68 0.04 -36.07
N ASP A 123 -31.51 1.08 -36.11
CA ASP A 123 -31.28 2.25 -36.97
C ASP A 123 -30.18 3.20 -36.43
N LYS A 124 -30.00 3.27 -35.10
CA LYS A 124 -28.88 4.02 -34.50
C LYS A 124 -27.53 3.36 -34.83
N ARG A 125 -27.45 2.02 -34.79
CA ARG A 125 -26.22 1.27 -35.14
C ARG A 125 -25.82 1.43 -36.62
N LYS A 126 -26.78 1.53 -37.55
CA LYS A 126 -26.47 1.78 -38.98
C LYS A 126 -25.90 3.17 -39.25
N LYS A 127 -26.40 4.22 -38.58
CA LYS A 127 -25.84 5.58 -38.74
C LYS A 127 -24.42 5.69 -38.17
N LEU A 128 -24.13 5.02 -37.05
CA LEU A 128 -22.84 5.08 -36.37
C LEU A 128 -21.73 4.32 -37.13
N LEU A 129 -22.06 3.21 -37.82
CA LEU A 129 -21.10 2.48 -38.65
C LEU A 129 -20.67 3.26 -39.91
N VAL A 130 -21.55 4.09 -40.48
CA VAL A 130 -21.22 4.89 -41.68
C VAL A 130 -20.30 6.08 -41.33
N THR A 131 -20.48 6.72 -40.17
CA THR A 131 -19.63 7.85 -39.77
C THR A 131 -18.20 7.41 -39.39
N PHE A 132 -18.03 6.28 -38.71
CA PHE A 132 -16.68 5.76 -38.40
C PHE A 132 -15.86 5.40 -39.65
N SER A 133 -16.51 4.90 -40.71
CA SER A 133 -15.84 4.56 -41.99
C SER A 133 -15.22 5.79 -42.69
N CYS A 134 -15.88 6.96 -42.61
CA CYS A 134 -15.35 8.20 -43.19
C CYS A 134 -14.21 8.83 -42.36
N ILE A 135 -14.24 8.70 -41.03
CA ILE A 135 -13.18 9.25 -40.17
C ILE A 135 -11.88 8.44 -40.33
N SER A 136 -11.98 7.11 -40.38
CA SER A 136 -10.82 6.22 -40.59
C SER A 136 -10.10 6.48 -41.93
N THR A 137 -10.85 6.77 -42.99
CA THR A 137 -10.24 7.10 -44.30
C THR A 137 -9.55 8.46 -44.33
N LEU A 138 -10.06 9.47 -43.60
CA LEU A 138 -9.40 10.77 -43.50
C LEU A 138 -8.09 10.73 -42.69
N ILE A 139 -8.05 9.93 -41.61
CA ILE A 139 -6.82 9.72 -40.82
C ILE A 139 -5.74 9.07 -41.68
N LEU A 140 -6.10 8.04 -42.47
CA LEU A 140 -5.15 7.33 -43.33
C LEU A 140 -4.59 8.23 -44.45
N ILE A 141 -5.42 9.12 -45.01
CA ILE A 141 -4.97 10.15 -45.97
C ILE A 141 -4.02 11.16 -45.29
N GLY A 142 -4.32 11.58 -44.06
CA GLY A 142 -3.45 12.46 -43.27
C GLY A 142 -2.05 11.88 -43.04
N ILE A 143 -1.97 10.60 -42.67
CA ILE A 143 -0.70 9.89 -42.44
C ILE A 143 0.13 9.77 -43.73
N ILE A 144 -0.52 9.49 -44.88
CA ILE A 144 0.16 9.41 -46.18
C ILE A 144 0.70 10.79 -46.62
N ILE A 145 -0.04 11.87 -46.35
CA ILE A 145 0.41 13.23 -46.65
C ILE A 145 1.59 13.64 -45.77
N THR A 146 1.57 13.33 -44.46
CA THR A 146 2.68 13.66 -43.57
C THR A 146 3.96 12.89 -43.91
N PHE A 147 3.87 11.60 -44.29
CA PHE A 147 5.04 10.84 -44.75
C PHE A 147 5.60 11.31 -46.09
N SER A 148 4.81 12.00 -46.92
CA SER A 148 5.24 12.52 -48.22
C SER A 148 5.93 13.89 -48.15
N LEU A 149 5.92 14.56 -46.98
CA LEU A 149 6.39 15.95 -46.81
C LEU A 149 7.60 16.09 -45.86
N SER A 150 8.18 14.99 -45.38
CA SER A 150 9.35 15.01 -44.47
C SER A 150 10.56 14.25 -45.03
N GLY A 151 10.82 14.42 -46.32
CA GLY A 151 12.11 14.09 -46.93
C GLY A 151 13.13 15.21 -46.72
N GLU A 152 14.37 14.83 -46.44
CA GLU A 152 15.58 15.68 -46.39
C GLU A 152 15.69 16.70 -45.23
N HIS A 153 16.22 16.26 -44.08
CA HIS A 153 17.55 16.74 -43.64
C HIS A 153 18.16 15.83 -42.56
N SER A 154 19.39 15.36 -42.81
CA SER A 154 20.23 14.66 -41.82
C SER A 154 21.29 15.61 -41.26
N SER A 155 21.59 15.52 -39.97
CA SER A 155 22.82 16.03 -39.34
C SER A 155 23.12 15.23 -38.05
N GLU A 156 24.38 14.85 -37.86
CA GLU A 156 24.87 14.06 -36.72
C GLU A 156 25.03 14.91 -35.46
N ILE A 157 24.68 14.37 -34.29
CA ILE A 157 25.44 14.58 -33.04
C ILE A 157 25.51 13.24 -32.29
N SER A 158 26.73 12.75 -32.05
CA SER A 158 27.00 11.62 -31.17
C SER A 158 27.54 12.12 -29.83
N VAL A 159 26.97 11.65 -28.72
CA VAL A 159 27.50 11.86 -27.37
C VAL A 159 27.81 10.49 -26.77
N ASN A 160 29.06 10.34 -26.34
CA ASN A 160 29.64 9.11 -25.84
C ASN A 160 29.93 9.29 -24.34
N THR A 161 29.38 8.44 -23.49
CA THR A 161 29.50 8.58 -22.03
C THR A 161 30.17 7.35 -21.42
N ASN A 162 31.50 7.43 -21.28
CA ASN A 162 32.26 6.61 -20.33
C ASN A 162 32.63 7.51 -19.14
N GLN A 163 32.44 7.02 -17.91
CA GLN A 163 32.96 7.68 -16.72
C GLN A 163 33.65 6.67 -15.81
N GLU A 164 34.97 6.78 -15.71
CA GLU A 164 35.81 5.91 -14.89
C GLU A 164 35.83 6.34 -13.41
N ASN A 165 35.95 5.35 -12.53
CA ASN A 165 36.27 5.55 -11.12
C ASN A 165 37.70 6.08 -10.95
N SER A 166 37.91 7.05 -10.06
CA SER A 166 39.25 7.30 -9.50
C SER A 166 39.19 7.79 -8.05
N HIS A 167 39.84 7.03 -7.15
CA HIS A 167 40.18 7.47 -5.79
C HIS A 167 41.49 8.29 -5.83
N PRO A 168 41.64 9.34 -4.99
CA PRO A 168 42.93 9.98 -4.78
C PRO A 168 43.76 9.23 -3.73
N VAL A 169 44.82 8.56 -4.17
CA VAL A 169 45.93 8.14 -3.29
C VAL A 169 46.93 9.29 -3.20
N ASN A 170 47.17 9.80 -1.98
CA ASN A 170 48.26 10.74 -1.74
C ASN A 170 49.49 10.00 -1.19
N SER A 171 50.66 10.30 -1.73
CA SER A 171 51.95 9.78 -1.26
C SER A 171 53.03 10.84 -1.43
N ILE A 172 53.69 11.19 -0.33
CA ILE A 172 54.94 11.96 -0.31
C ILE A 172 56.00 11.08 0.34
N ASN A 173 57.21 11.09 -0.21
CA ASN A 173 58.29 10.17 0.13
C ASN A 173 59.64 10.91 0.26
N THR A 174 60.67 10.23 0.78
CA THR A 174 62.04 10.68 1.15
C THR A 174 62.16 11.40 2.52
N GLY A 175 63.17 11.11 3.37
CA GLY A 175 64.34 10.23 3.20
C GLY A 175 65.00 9.74 4.52
N LYS A 176 66.09 8.97 4.40
CA LYS A 176 66.81 8.21 5.44
C LYS A 176 67.62 9.06 6.44
N GLU A 177 67.79 8.59 7.68
CA GLU A 177 69.10 8.10 8.20
C GLU A 177 69.01 7.33 9.56
N ASN A 178 70.15 6.96 10.16
CA ASN A 178 70.33 5.79 11.05
C ASN A 178 70.18 6.02 12.57
N ALA A 179 70.01 4.88 13.28
CA ALA A 179 70.73 4.44 14.49
C ALA A 179 69.96 4.28 15.83
N ASP A 180 70.38 3.21 16.51
CA ASP A 180 70.30 2.84 17.93
C ASP A 180 69.00 2.29 18.60
N GLN A 181 69.19 1.03 19.04
CA GLN A 181 68.50 0.29 20.11
C GLN A 181 68.71 0.95 21.51
N PRO A 182 67.99 0.60 22.61
CA PRO A 182 67.59 -0.78 22.95
C PRO A 182 66.23 -1.05 23.65
N THR A 183 65.80 -2.32 23.51
CA THR A 183 65.29 -3.25 24.53
C THR A 183 64.55 -2.74 25.79
N VAL A 184 63.37 -3.32 26.09
CA VAL A 184 63.02 -3.98 27.38
C VAL A 184 61.73 -4.82 27.22
N ASN A 185 61.74 -6.05 27.72
CA ASN A 185 60.57 -6.95 27.85
C ASN A 185 59.79 -6.65 29.14
N SER A 186 58.48 -6.94 29.19
CA SER A 186 57.74 -7.57 30.32
C SER A 186 56.21 -7.47 30.14
N VAL A 187 55.33 -8.28 30.76
CA VAL A 187 55.36 -9.66 31.31
C VAL A 187 53.88 -10.09 31.44
N THR A 188 53.58 -11.38 31.31
CA THR A 188 52.24 -11.97 31.52
C THR A 188 51.87 -12.11 33.00
N ALA A 189 50.61 -11.90 33.40
CA ALA A 189 50.09 -12.36 34.70
C ALA A 189 48.59 -12.69 34.69
N ASN A 190 48.23 -13.88 35.21
CA ASN A 190 46.87 -14.32 35.58
C ASN A 190 46.54 -13.93 37.02
N VAL A 191 45.31 -13.47 37.30
CA VAL A 191 44.52 -13.61 38.56
C VAL A 191 43.02 -13.55 38.14
N THR A 192 42.03 -14.37 38.53
CA THR A 192 41.84 -15.49 39.49
C THR A 192 41.14 -15.12 40.83
N SER A 193 39.82 -15.40 40.90
CA SER A 193 38.93 -15.30 42.09
C SER A 193 38.65 -13.85 42.58
N GLU A 194 37.62 -13.56 43.39
CA GLU A 194 36.78 -14.42 44.24
C GLU A 194 35.34 -13.88 44.44
N LYS A 195 34.46 -14.74 44.96
CA LYS A 195 33.04 -14.49 45.27
C LYS A 195 32.88 -13.98 46.71
N THR A 196 31.94 -13.07 46.97
CA THR A 196 31.45 -12.83 48.35
C THR A 196 29.98 -12.42 48.35
N ASP A 197 29.15 -13.23 49.01
CA ASP A 197 27.76 -12.92 49.35
C ASP A 197 27.72 -12.06 50.63
N LEU A 198 26.77 -11.13 50.76
CA LEU A 198 26.36 -10.60 52.07
C LEU A 198 24.92 -10.09 52.05
N GLU A 199 24.04 -10.89 52.64
CA GLU A 199 22.69 -10.55 53.09
C GLU A 199 22.76 -9.75 54.42
N VAL A 200 21.69 -9.02 54.80
CA VAL A 200 21.20 -8.77 56.20
C VAL A 200 20.34 -7.49 56.29
N THR A 201 19.03 -7.74 56.46
CA THR A 201 17.97 -6.99 57.16
C THR A 201 18.19 -5.57 57.74
N GLY A 202 17.14 -4.71 57.68
CA GLY A 202 17.03 -3.55 58.59
C GLY A 202 15.74 -2.71 58.45
N ALA A 203 14.77 -2.92 59.34
CA ALA A 203 13.40 -2.38 59.30
C ALA A 203 13.23 -0.86 59.59
N SER A 204 12.15 -0.30 59.02
CA SER A 204 11.17 0.62 59.65
C SER A 204 11.61 1.97 60.26
N LYS A 205 11.09 3.09 59.71
CA LYS A 205 10.01 3.85 60.39
C LYS A 205 9.33 4.94 59.56
N THR A 206 8.07 5.18 59.92
CA THR A 206 7.21 6.34 59.62
C THR A 206 7.78 7.65 60.19
N GLU A 207 7.61 8.78 59.46
CA GLU A 207 7.23 10.05 60.09
C GLU A 207 6.55 11.04 59.13
N ARG A 208 5.76 11.96 59.70
CA ARG A 208 4.84 12.89 59.04
C ARG A 208 4.93 14.24 59.78
N PRO A 209 4.90 15.38 59.08
CA PRO A 209 4.11 16.54 59.54
C PRO A 209 3.25 17.11 58.38
N VAL A 210 2.02 17.64 58.51
CA VAL A 210 1.45 18.63 59.45
C VAL A 210 2.10 20.02 59.24
N SER A 211 1.61 20.90 58.36
CA SER A 211 0.34 21.69 58.37
C SER A 211 0.38 22.98 59.20
N THR A 212 0.50 24.12 58.50
CA THR A 212 -0.05 25.48 58.79
C THR A 212 0.22 26.29 57.51
N ALA A 213 -0.73 26.90 56.79
CA ALA A 213 -1.69 27.94 57.19
C ALA A 213 -0.99 29.24 57.64
N ASP A 214 -0.94 30.24 56.76
CA ASP A 214 -1.40 31.59 57.11
C ASP A 214 -1.65 32.46 55.86
N ASN A 215 -2.62 33.37 56.00
CA ASN A 215 -3.03 34.40 55.05
C ASN A 215 -2.92 35.74 55.77
N PRO A 216 -2.41 36.81 55.14
CA PRO A 216 -3.14 38.07 55.30
C PRO A 216 -3.19 38.99 54.07
N GLU A 217 -4.40 39.52 53.86
CA GLU A 217 -4.74 40.91 53.53
C GLU A 217 -4.01 41.72 52.44
N LYS A 218 -4.80 42.02 51.40
CA LYS A 218 -4.87 43.30 50.65
C LYS A 218 -4.57 44.52 51.55
N PRO A 219 -3.92 45.59 51.04
CA PRO A 219 -4.64 46.55 50.18
C PRO A 219 -3.80 47.15 49.03
N GLY A 220 -4.46 47.75 48.03
CA GLY A 220 -3.77 48.38 46.90
C GLY A 220 -4.73 48.88 45.81
N GLU A 221 -5.29 50.05 46.02
CA GLU A 221 -6.12 50.80 45.07
C GLU A 221 -5.22 51.66 44.16
N SER A 222 -5.39 51.61 42.83
CA SER A 222 -4.77 52.59 41.91
C SER A 222 -5.44 52.69 40.55
N THR A 223 -6.05 53.87 40.35
CA THR A 223 -6.06 54.66 39.10
C THR A 223 -6.35 53.97 37.77
N GLU A 224 -7.62 54.09 37.37
CA GLU A 224 -8.07 54.27 35.99
C GLU A 224 -7.17 55.26 35.23
N ASN A 225 -6.67 54.87 34.06
CA ASN A 225 -5.94 55.76 33.16
C ASN A 225 -6.42 55.52 31.72
N LYS A 226 -7.27 56.42 31.21
CA LYS A 226 -7.78 56.39 29.84
C LYS A 226 -6.75 57.00 28.88
N THR A 227 -6.26 56.20 27.95
CA THR A 227 -5.63 56.69 26.73
C THR A 227 -6.72 56.91 25.67
N PRO A 228 -6.75 58.05 24.95
CA PRO A 228 -7.74 58.30 23.91
C PRO A 228 -7.38 57.58 22.59
N ASP A 229 -8.40 57.10 21.89
CA ASP A 229 -8.27 56.55 20.53
C ASP A 229 -7.85 57.62 19.51
N PRO A 230 -7.10 57.24 18.45
CA PRO A 230 -6.79 58.15 17.36
C PRO A 230 -8.03 58.42 16.50
N VAL A 231 -8.26 59.69 16.17
CA VAL A 231 -9.29 60.09 15.21
C VAL A 231 -8.85 59.69 13.80
N GLU A 232 -9.62 58.81 13.16
CA GLU A 232 -9.44 58.43 11.76
C GLU A 232 -10.11 59.48 10.86
N GLU A 233 -9.35 60.19 10.03
CA GLU A 233 -9.87 61.19 9.09
C GLU A 233 -10.50 60.49 7.88
N GLU A 234 -11.83 60.57 7.75
CA GLU A 234 -12.55 60.11 6.56
C GLU A 234 -12.13 60.92 5.32
N VAL A 235 -11.48 60.25 4.36
CA VAL A 235 -11.20 60.82 3.03
C VAL A 235 -12.49 60.80 2.20
N PRO A 236 -12.98 61.95 1.70
CA PRO A 236 -14.21 61.99 0.91
C PRO A 236 -14.04 61.29 -0.45
N LEU A 237 -14.97 60.40 -0.76
CA LEU A 237 -15.06 59.73 -2.06
C LEU A 237 -15.30 60.75 -3.20
N PRO A 238 -14.78 60.50 -4.42
CA PRO A 238 -14.99 61.39 -5.55
C PRO A 238 -16.47 61.42 -5.97
N VAL A 239 -17.02 62.63 -6.07
CA VAL A 239 -18.40 62.89 -6.52
C VAL A 239 -18.53 62.50 -7.99
N ALA A 240 -19.53 61.67 -8.31
CA ALA A 240 -19.85 61.31 -9.69
C ALA A 240 -20.33 62.53 -10.51
N PRO A 241 -20.00 62.63 -11.81
CA PRO A 241 -20.43 63.77 -12.63
C PRO A 241 -21.95 63.81 -12.79
N GLU A 242 -22.55 64.99 -12.60
CA GLU A 242 -23.98 65.23 -12.81
C GLU A 242 -24.37 64.93 -14.28
N GLY A 243 -25.42 64.13 -14.49
CA GLY A 243 -25.98 63.91 -15.84
C GLY A 243 -26.55 62.53 -16.15
N LEU A 244 -26.48 61.54 -15.24
CA LEU A 244 -27.01 60.20 -15.46
C LEU A 244 -28.10 59.83 -14.44
N THR A 245 -29.32 60.27 -14.70
CA THR A 245 -30.53 59.71 -14.08
C THR A 245 -31.05 58.55 -14.93
N PRO A 246 -31.13 57.31 -14.42
CA PRO A 246 -31.87 56.25 -15.08
C PRO A 246 -33.38 56.55 -15.02
N GLU A 247 -34.10 56.40 -16.13
CA GLU A 247 -35.56 56.25 -16.07
C GLU A 247 -35.88 54.89 -15.43
N ALA A 248 -36.61 54.90 -14.32
CA ALA A 248 -37.17 53.68 -13.76
C ALA A 248 -38.36 53.23 -14.62
N PRO A 249 -38.43 51.96 -15.07
CA PRO A 249 -39.63 51.43 -15.70
C PRO A 249 -40.75 51.30 -14.66
N ASP A 250 -41.89 51.92 -14.93
CA ASP A 250 -43.07 51.85 -14.07
C ASP A 250 -43.74 50.47 -14.16
N GLY A 251 -43.65 49.69 -13.08
CA GLY A 251 -44.60 48.64 -12.71
C GLY A 251 -44.59 47.30 -13.48
N ALA A 252 -43.79 46.34 -13.01
CA ALA A 252 -44.18 44.92 -12.86
C ALA A 252 -43.18 44.14 -11.97
N ASP A 253 -43.69 43.41 -10.99
CA ASP A 253 -43.13 42.21 -10.33
C ASP A 253 -41.59 42.05 -10.30
N ALA A 254 -40.93 42.82 -9.42
CA ALA A 254 -39.49 42.79 -9.22
C ALA A 254 -38.91 41.44 -8.72
N GLU A 255 -39.75 40.52 -8.22
CA GLU A 255 -39.32 39.18 -7.78
C GLU A 255 -39.05 38.22 -8.96
N ASN A 256 -39.70 38.39 -10.12
CA ASN A 256 -39.45 37.57 -11.32
C ASN A 256 -38.17 37.98 -12.06
N MET A 257 -37.82 39.27 -12.06
CA MET A 257 -36.64 39.75 -12.80
C MET A 257 -35.30 39.32 -12.17
N SER A 258 -35.25 39.02 -10.87
CA SER A 258 -34.05 38.44 -10.24
C SER A 258 -33.78 37.02 -10.75
N GLU A 259 -34.79 36.15 -10.78
CA GLU A 259 -34.64 34.77 -11.24
C GLU A 259 -34.28 34.70 -12.73
N GLU A 260 -34.86 35.57 -13.56
CA GLU A 260 -34.54 35.63 -14.98
C GLU A 260 -33.11 36.16 -15.22
N LEU A 261 -32.63 37.14 -14.44
CA LEU A 261 -31.28 37.68 -14.57
C LEU A 261 -30.20 36.66 -14.14
N ASP A 262 -30.43 35.91 -13.05
CA ASP A 262 -29.52 34.84 -12.63
C ASP A 262 -29.43 33.74 -13.69
N SER A 263 -30.55 33.35 -14.32
CA SER A 263 -30.55 32.37 -15.43
C SER A 263 -29.74 32.84 -16.65
N VAL A 264 -29.79 34.15 -16.97
CA VAL A 264 -29.03 34.74 -18.08
C VAL A 264 -27.55 34.90 -17.75
N ILE A 265 -27.19 35.08 -16.47
CA ILE A 265 -25.79 35.08 -16.01
C ILE A 265 -25.20 33.66 -16.09
N GLU A 266 -25.95 32.61 -15.76
CA GLU A 266 -25.53 31.22 -15.95
C GLU A 266 -25.28 30.88 -17.43
N ASP A 267 -26.16 31.32 -18.35
CA ASP A 267 -26.06 31.01 -19.79
C ASP A 267 -24.92 31.77 -20.50
N ILE A 268 -24.58 32.99 -20.04
CA ILE A 268 -23.58 33.86 -20.69
C ILE A 268 -22.19 33.78 -20.03
N ALA A 269 -22.12 33.59 -18.71
CA ALA A 269 -20.86 33.60 -17.96
C ALA A 269 -20.88 32.61 -16.77
N PRO A 270 -20.93 31.29 -17.01
CA PRO A 270 -21.02 30.27 -15.95
C PRO A 270 -19.83 30.27 -14.97
N PHE A 271 -18.75 31.00 -15.26
CA PHE A 271 -17.59 31.20 -14.38
C PHE A 271 -17.73 32.38 -13.40
N LEU A 272 -18.76 33.23 -13.55
CA LEU A 272 -19.11 34.32 -12.63
C LEU A 272 -20.23 33.94 -11.65
N SER A 273 -20.90 32.81 -11.89
CA SER A 273 -21.85 32.26 -10.94
C SER A 273 -21.11 31.88 -9.65
N ASN A 274 -21.41 32.61 -8.58
CA ASN A 274 -21.09 32.20 -7.20
C ASN A 274 -22.09 31.15 -6.70
N ALA A 275 -22.74 30.39 -7.59
CA ALA A 275 -23.41 29.16 -7.20
C ALA A 275 -22.42 28.35 -6.34
N PRO A 276 -22.78 28.02 -5.09
CA PRO A 276 -21.91 27.20 -4.27
C PRO A 276 -21.62 25.94 -5.05
N ILE A 277 -20.33 25.59 -5.18
CA ILE A 277 -19.92 24.24 -5.60
C ILE A 277 -20.78 23.30 -4.77
N ASP A 278 -21.66 22.54 -5.42
CA ASP A 278 -22.73 21.83 -4.75
C ASP A 278 -22.12 20.95 -3.66
N ILE A 279 -22.29 21.37 -2.40
CA ILE A 279 -21.56 20.78 -1.28
C ILE A 279 -22.09 19.37 -1.04
N GLU A 280 -23.32 19.05 -1.47
CA GLU A 280 -23.86 17.69 -1.48
C GLU A 280 -23.15 16.78 -2.49
N ASN A 281 -22.47 17.34 -3.50
CA ASN A 281 -21.57 16.65 -4.43
C ASN A 281 -20.07 16.79 -4.07
N ALA A 282 -19.69 17.68 -3.15
CA ALA A 282 -18.35 17.71 -2.55
C ALA A 282 -18.23 16.82 -1.28
N ALA A 283 -19.36 16.53 -0.62
CA ALA A 283 -19.46 15.66 0.55
C ALA A 283 -19.34 14.13 0.32
N PRO A 284 -19.59 13.53 -0.86
CA PRO A 284 -19.48 12.09 -1.07
C PRO A 284 -18.08 11.65 -1.54
N VAL A 285 -17.17 12.60 -1.79
CA VAL A 285 -15.91 12.37 -2.51
C VAL A 285 -14.96 11.45 -1.73
N ALA A 286 -14.89 11.61 -0.42
CA ALA A 286 -14.35 10.57 0.44
C ALA A 286 -15.46 9.57 0.76
N LYS A 287 -15.68 8.60 -0.13
CA LYS A 287 -16.28 7.31 0.26
C LYS A 287 -15.33 6.65 1.26
N LEU A 288 -15.34 7.12 2.51
CA LEU A 288 -14.73 6.43 3.63
C LEU A 288 -15.24 5.00 3.56
N PRO A 289 -14.35 3.99 3.58
CA PRO A 289 -14.75 2.60 3.36
C PRO A 289 -15.66 2.17 4.51
N THR A 290 -16.95 2.36 4.33
CA THR A 290 -17.97 1.90 5.26
C THR A 290 -18.09 0.41 5.01
N ALA A 291 -17.69 -0.38 6.00
CA ALA A 291 -17.98 -1.81 5.97
C ALA A 291 -19.49 -1.95 5.83
N ASP A 292 -19.94 -2.42 4.66
CA ASP A 292 -21.35 -2.57 4.37
C ASP A 292 -21.99 -3.41 5.49
N LYS A 293 -23.13 -2.96 6.02
CA LYS A 293 -23.72 -3.51 7.26
C LYS A 293 -24.26 -4.93 7.09
N ASN A 294 -24.14 -5.48 5.88
CA ASN A 294 -24.29 -6.90 5.60
C ASN A 294 -23.36 -7.72 6.50
N THR A 295 -23.88 -8.86 7.00
CA THR A 295 -23.37 -9.61 8.15
C THR A 295 -21.83 -9.68 8.23
N PRO A 296 -21.21 -9.13 9.29
CA PRO A 296 -19.75 -9.14 9.44
C PRO A 296 -19.19 -10.55 9.28
N ARG A 297 -18.23 -10.68 8.38
CA ARG A 297 -17.56 -11.96 8.12
C ARG A 297 -16.82 -12.39 9.40
N PRO A 298 -17.00 -13.64 9.86
CA PRO A 298 -16.24 -14.11 11.02
C PRO A 298 -14.73 -14.07 10.70
N PRO A 299 -13.86 -13.70 11.65
CA PRO A 299 -12.42 -13.76 11.47
C PRO A 299 -11.99 -15.13 10.98
N ALA A 300 -11.09 -15.17 10.00
CA ALA A 300 -10.71 -16.43 9.39
C ALA A 300 -9.90 -17.30 10.37
N THR A 301 -10.01 -18.62 10.24
CA THR A 301 -9.42 -19.58 11.19
C THR A 301 -7.92 -19.32 11.40
N PRO A 302 -7.43 -19.18 12.64
CA PRO A 302 -6.02 -18.91 12.90
C PRO A 302 -5.14 -20.10 12.48
N ILE A 303 -3.99 -19.81 11.89
CA ILE A 303 -3.03 -20.81 11.42
C ILE A 303 -1.98 -21.07 12.52
N ASN A 304 -1.52 -22.33 12.65
CA ASN A 304 -0.48 -22.71 13.61
C ASN A 304 0.93 -22.32 13.10
N ILE A 305 1.25 -21.03 13.26
CA ILE A 305 2.52 -20.44 12.85
C ILE A 305 3.73 -21.15 13.47
N GLN A 306 3.66 -21.54 14.74
CA GLN A 306 4.77 -22.20 15.43
C GLN A 306 5.06 -23.58 14.84
N SER A 307 4.05 -24.30 14.34
CA SER A 307 4.26 -25.56 13.61
C SER A 307 4.91 -25.33 12.25
N GLY A 308 4.49 -24.29 11.52
CA GLY A 308 5.08 -23.91 10.23
C GLY A 308 6.53 -23.48 10.37
N LEU A 309 6.84 -22.59 11.31
CA LEU A 309 8.20 -22.09 11.56
C LEU A 309 9.18 -23.19 11.98
N ARG A 310 8.70 -24.24 12.66
CA ARG A 310 9.49 -25.43 13.04
C ARG A 310 9.65 -26.47 11.92
N PHE A 311 8.97 -26.30 10.78
CA PHE A 311 9.18 -27.18 9.63
C PHE A 311 10.65 -27.12 9.19
N THR A 312 11.29 -28.30 9.10
CA THR A 312 12.69 -28.41 8.70
C THR A 312 12.77 -28.60 7.20
N VAL A 313 13.40 -27.65 6.50
CA VAL A 313 13.64 -27.75 5.07
C VAL A 313 14.91 -28.57 4.84
N PRO A 314 14.88 -29.65 4.04
CA PRO A 314 16.06 -30.50 3.84
C PRO A 314 17.25 -29.75 3.24
N GLU A 315 16.97 -28.91 2.24
CA GLU A 315 17.94 -28.13 1.47
C GLU A 315 17.21 -26.93 0.84
N ILE A 316 17.83 -25.75 0.88
CA ILE A 316 17.49 -24.58 0.08
C ILE A 316 18.77 -24.14 -0.60
N ASP A 317 18.72 -23.93 -1.92
CA ASP A 317 19.81 -23.33 -2.67
C ASP A 317 19.30 -22.20 -3.58
N VAL A 318 19.49 -20.96 -3.13
CA VAL A 318 19.17 -19.73 -3.85
C VAL A 318 20.49 -19.00 -4.15
N THR A 319 21.21 -19.57 -5.12
CA THR A 319 22.50 -19.04 -5.64
C THR A 319 22.32 -17.74 -6.43
N ASN A 320 21.24 -17.62 -7.19
CA ASN A 320 20.90 -16.40 -7.91
C ASN A 320 19.99 -15.53 -7.03
N PRO A 321 20.30 -14.23 -6.82
CA PRO A 321 19.47 -13.35 -6.02
C PRO A 321 18.03 -13.28 -6.53
N ILE A 322 17.06 -13.51 -5.66
CA ILE A 322 15.62 -13.35 -5.94
C ILE A 322 15.01 -12.29 -5.02
N PRO A 323 13.91 -11.61 -5.41
CA PRO A 323 13.20 -10.69 -4.54
C PRO A 323 12.71 -11.34 -3.24
N LEU A 324 12.86 -10.65 -2.11
CA LEU A 324 12.47 -11.13 -0.77
C LEU A 324 11.00 -11.57 -0.72
N ASN A 325 10.08 -10.86 -1.37
CA ASN A 325 8.67 -11.26 -1.43
C ASN A 325 8.46 -12.63 -2.09
N LYS A 326 9.24 -12.97 -3.14
CA LYS A 326 9.21 -14.30 -3.77
C LYS A 326 9.86 -15.37 -2.90
N PHE A 327 10.90 -15.02 -2.15
CA PHE A 327 11.49 -15.93 -1.17
C PHE A 327 10.53 -16.24 0.00
N LEU A 328 9.81 -15.23 0.51
CA LEU A 328 8.80 -15.41 1.56
C LEU A 328 7.54 -16.13 1.05
N GLU A 329 7.12 -15.92 -0.20
CA GLU A 329 6.03 -16.70 -0.84
C GLU A 329 6.38 -18.20 -0.89
N PHE A 330 7.63 -18.53 -1.22
CA PHE A 330 8.14 -19.91 -1.18
C PHE A 330 8.15 -20.49 0.24
N LEU A 331 8.73 -19.80 1.21
CA LEU A 331 8.71 -20.25 2.61
C LEU A 331 7.29 -20.35 3.18
N GLY A 332 6.40 -19.44 2.78
CA GLY A 332 5.00 -19.42 3.20
C GLY A 332 4.24 -20.62 2.67
N THR A 333 4.53 -21.03 1.43
CA THR A 333 3.98 -22.24 0.81
C THR A 333 4.49 -23.51 1.51
N LEU A 334 5.78 -23.59 1.87
CA LEU A 334 6.35 -24.74 2.58
C LEU A 334 5.80 -24.90 4.01
N GLY A 335 5.75 -23.81 4.77
CA GLY A 335 5.33 -23.82 6.17
C GLY A 335 3.83 -23.64 6.41
N ASN A 336 3.05 -23.37 5.36
CA ASN A 336 1.70 -22.79 5.44
C ASN A 336 1.68 -21.54 6.36
N ILE A 337 2.57 -20.57 6.10
CA ILE A 337 2.75 -19.37 6.91
C ILE A 337 2.30 -18.13 6.12
N PRO A 338 1.28 -17.38 6.57
CA PRO A 338 0.99 -16.06 6.05
C PRO A 338 2.02 -15.04 6.55
N PHE A 339 2.86 -14.56 5.63
CA PHE A 339 3.75 -13.43 5.86
C PHE A 339 3.03 -12.10 5.58
N THR A 340 3.32 -11.07 6.35
CA THR A 340 2.81 -9.71 6.15
C THR A 340 3.95 -8.72 6.32
N TYR A 341 4.06 -7.72 5.43
CA TYR A 341 5.02 -6.64 5.58
C TYR A 341 4.42 -5.49 6.39
N ASP A 342 5.19 -4.99 7.36
CA ASP A 342 4.99 -3.67 7.95
C ASP A 342 5.57 -2.62 6.98
N LEU A 343 4.80 -2.32 5.93
CA LEU A 343 5.29 -1.49 4.82
C LEU A 343 5.75 -0.10 5.26
N GLU A 344 5.10 0.49 6.28
CA GLU A 344 5.56 1.75 6.86
C GLU A 344 6.91 1.59 7.58
N SER A 345 7.11 0.52 8.36
CA SER A 345 8.41 0.28 9.02
C SER A 345 9.55 0.16 8.00
N LEU A 346 9.32 -0.57 6.91
CA LEU A 346 10.25 -0.71 5.80
C LEU A 346 10.50 0.64 5.10
N GLU A 347 9.44 1.39 4.81
CA GLU A 347 9.47 2.70 4.18
C GLU A 347 10.22 3.76 4.99
N LEU A 348 10.04 3.78 6.31
CA LEU A 348 10.74 4.68 7.23
C LEU A 348 12.25 4.43 7.25
N MET A 349 12.67 3.18 7.05
CA MET A 349 14.08 2.78 6.97
C MET A 349 14.63 2.74 5.53
N ASN A 350 13.82 3.15 4.54
CA ASN A 350 14.14 3.09 3.10
C ASN A 350 14.55 1.67 2.61
N ILE A 351 13.95 0.63 3.19
CA ILE A 351 14.17 -0.78 2.81
C ILE A 351 13.08 -1.22 1.83
N SER A 352 13.48 -1.76 0.68
CA SER A 352 12.54 -2.35 -0.28
C SER A 352 12.03 -3.71 0.21
N TYR A 353 10.71 -3.92 0.22
CA TYR A 353 10.09 -5.23 0.44
C TYR A 353 10.47 -6.28 -0.63
N ALA A 354 10.97 -5.82 -1.79
CA ALA A 354 11.48 -6.62 -2.90
C ALA A 354 13.02 -6.70 -2.93
N VAL A 355 13.71 -6.37 -1.82
CA VAL A 355 15.17 -6.48 -1.71
C VAL A 355 15.66 -7.87 -2.11
N ALA A 356 16.78 -7.92 -2.84
CA ALA A 356 17.30 -9.17 -3.37
C ALA A 356 17.97 -10.02 -2.27
N VAL A 357 17.58 -11.30 -2.18
CA VAL A 357 18.12 -12.25 -1.21
C VAL A 357 18.76 -13.45 -1.89
N GLN A 358 19.86 -13.93 -1.30
CA GLN A 358 20.56 -15.16 -1.66
C GLN A 358 20.69 -15.99 -0.38
N HIS A 359 20.49 -17.30 -0.47
CA HIS A 359 20.58 -18.17 0.71
C HIS A 359 20.78 -19.62 0.30
N THR A 360 21.81 -20.25 0.86
CA THR A 360 22.05 -21.69 0.74
C THR A 360 22.15 -22.29 2.14
N SER A 361 21.34 -23.32 2.43
CA SER A 361 21.37 -24.03 3.71
C SER A 361 20.83 -25.45 3.61
N GLU A 362 21.30 -26.32 4.50
CA GLU A 362 20.79 -27.68 4.68
C GLU A 362 20.17 -27.84 6.07
N LYS A 363 19.07 -28.60 6.15
CA LYS A 363 18.47 -29.13 7.39
C LYS A 363 18.16 -28.07 8.45
N GLN A 364 17.79 -26.86 8.01
CA GLN A 364 17.38 -25.75 8.88
C GLN A 364 15.87 -25.64 8.98
N THR A 365 15.35 -25.12 10.09
CA THR A 365 13.93 -24.77 10.20
C THR A 365 13.61 -23.50 9.42
N ILE A 366 12.36 -23.33 8.99
CA ILE A 366 11.91 -22.09 8.34
C ILE A 366 12.22 -20.87 9.23
N GLU A 367 12.10 -20.98 10.56
CA GLU A 367 12.49 -19.95 11.52
C GLU A 367 13.98 -19.56 11.44
N GLN A 368 14.89 -20.54 11.33
CA GLN A 368 16.34 -20.31 11.23
C GLN A 368 16.70 -19.65 9.90
N ILE A 369 16.14 -20.16 8.80
CA ILE A 369 16.30 -19.61 7.45
C ILE A 369 15.80 -18.15 7.40
N LEU A 370 14.57 -17.92 7.86
CA LEU A 370 13.92 -16.62 7.90
C LEU A 370 14.72 -15.62 8.74
N THR A 371 15.14 -16.01 9.95
CA THR A 371 15.93 -15.14 10.83
C THR A 371 17.21 -14.68 10.13
N ARG A 372 17.97 -15.63 9.56
CA ARG A 372 19.24 -15.32 8.89
C ARG A 372 19.05 -14.38 7.69
N VAL A 373 18.11 -14.69 6.81
CA VAL A 373 17.85 -13.90 5.59
C VAL A 373 17.36 -12.49 5.92
N LEU A 374 16.53 -12.33 6.96
CA LEU A 374 16.07 -11.00 7.39
C LEU A 374 17.18 -10.19 8.06
N GLU A 375 18.01 -10.80 8.93
CA GLU A 375 19.08 -10.07 9.62
C GLU A 375 20.11 -9.47 8.67
N GLU A 376 20.45 -10.17 7.58
CA GLU A 376 21.33 -9.66 6.53
C GLU A 376 20.78 -8.40 5.83
N GLN A 377 19.46 -8.22 5.83
CA GLN A 377 18.75 -7.07 5.23
C GLN A 377 18.33 -6.00 6.25
N GLN A 378 18.84 -6.06 7.50
CA GLN A 378 18.39 -5.21 8.63
C GLN A 378 16.89 -5.31 8.93
N LEU A 379 16.27 -6.44 8.56
CA LEU A 379 14.89 -6.79 8.87
C LEU A 379 14.84 -7.74 10.07
N ALA A 380 13.63 -7.90 10.61
CA ALA A 380 13.30 -8.86 11.63
C ALA A 380 11.86 -9.34 11.45
N HIS A 381 11.45 -10.34 12.24
CA HIS A 381 10.08 -10.81 12.24
C HIS A 381 9.46 -10.81 13.64
N GLN A 382 8.14 -10.65 13.72
CA GLN A 382 7.35 -10.79 14.93
C GLN A 382 6.12 -11.66 14.64
N ILE A 383 5.76 -12.55 15.57
CA ILE A 383 4.50 -13.30 15.49
C ILE A 383 3.40 -12.47 16.16
N LYS A 384 2.42 -12.01 15.40
CA LYS A 384 1.26 -11.23 15.88
C LYS A 384 -0.01 -11.75 15.23
N ASP A 385 -1.07 -11.93 16.02
CA ASP A 385 -2.42 -12.27 15.53
C ASP A 385 -2.47 -13.45 14.54
N GLY A 386 -1.68 -14.50 14.80
CA GLY A 386 -1.61 -15.68 13.92
C GLY A 386 -0.91 -15.45 12.57
N HIS A 387 -0.10 -14.40 12.46
CA HIS A 387 0.67 -14.02 11.26
C HIS A 387 2.14 -13.78 11.61
N VAL A 388 3.02 -13.87 10.60
CA VAL A 388 4.42 -13.42 10.72
C VAL A 388 4.56 -12.05 10.07
N LEU A 389 4.72 -11.02 10.92
CA LEU A 389 4.97 -9.65 10.51
C LEU A 389 6.47 -9.43 10.26
N ILE A 390 6.81 -8.93 9.08
CA ILE A 390 8.17 -8.57 8.65
C ILE A 390 8.31 -7.06 8.76
N LEU A 391 9.30 -6.59 9.51
CA LEU A 391 9.51 -5.19 9.83
C LEU A 391 11.01 -4.86 9.92
N ALA A 392 11.37 -3.58 9.94
CA ALA A 392 12.76 -3.19 10.16
C ALA A 392 13.23 -3.57 11.57
N LYS A 393 14.49 -4.02 11.69
CA LYS A 393 15.07 -4.49 12.96
C LYS A 393 15.08 -3.40 14.04
N SER A 394 15.23 -2.14 13.65
CA SER A 394 15.13 -0.96 14.52
C SER A 394 13.74 -0.76 15.14
N HIS A 395 12.66 -1.23 14.50
CA HIS A 395 11.27 -1.05 14.95
C HIS A 395 10.69 -2.25 15.69
N VAL A 396 11.50 -3.29 15.93
CA VAL A 396 11.13 -4.43 16.78
C VAL A 396 10.92 -3.99 18.22
N ASP A 397 11.79 -3.11 18.72
CA ASP A 397 11.70 -2.58 20.07
C ASP A 397 10.56 -1.55 20.17
N SER A 398 9.70 -1.76 21.17
CA SER A 398 8.56 -0.91 21.50
C SER A 398 8.82 -0.07 22.76
N ALA A 399 10.03 -0.11 23.33
CA ALA A 399 10.45 0.77 24.41
C ALA A 399 10.36 2.24 23.97
N ILE A 400 9.82 3.07 24.87
CA ILE A 400 9.79 4.52 24.70
C ILE A 400 11.13 5.08 25.18
N SER A 401 11.77 5.89 24.35
CA SER A 401 12.99 6.61 24.68
C SER A 401 12.92 8.05 24.17
N SER A 402 13.70 8.93 24.79
CA SER A 402 13.83 10.33 24.42
C SER A 402 15.22 10.58 23.80
N THR A 403 15.25 11.18 22.61
CA THR A 403 16.50 11.49 21.89
C THR A 403 16.53 12.96 21.49
N ILE A 404 17.64 13.65 21.74
CA ILE A 404 17.86 15.01 21.26
C ILE A 404 18.25 14.96 19.79
N TYR A 405 17.38 15.46 18.91
CA TYR A 405 17.66 15.68 17.51
C TYR A 405 18.40 17.02 17.36
N LYS A 406 19.72 16.93 17.13
CA LYS A 406 20.56 18.07 16.76
C LYS A 406 20.56 18.21 15.24
N GLN A 407 20.11 19.35 14.74
CA GLN A 407 20.07 19.65 13.31
C GLN A 407 21.49 19.94 12.80
N GLU A 408 21.84 19.50 11.59
CA GLU A 408 23.19 19.68 11.05
C GLU A 408 23.52 21.16 10.77
N GLN A 409 24.81 21.49 10.75
CA GLN A 409 25.39 22.84 10.92
C GLN A 409 24.97 23.95 9.93
N GLY A 410 24.10 23.68 8.97
CA GLY A 410 23.50 24.68 8.06
C GLY A 410 22.09 25.15 8.45
N ASP A 411 21.32 24.30 9.15
CA ASP A 411 19.90 24.52 9.50
C ASP A 411 19.72 24.61 11.03
N THR A 412 20.65 25.24 11.73
CA THR A 412 20.58 25.32 13.21
C THR A 412 19.34 26.13 13.62
N ILE A 413 18.54 25.62 14.56
CA ILE A 413 17.37 26.37 15.06
C ILE A 413 17.85 27.52 15.95
N GLU A 414 18.04 28.69 15.35
CA GLU A 414 18.69 29.86 15.97
C GLU A 414 17.90 30.51 17.12
N ASN A 415 16.65 30.10 17.37
CA ASN A 415 15.82 30.65 18.44
C ASN A 415 14.69 29.73 18.90
N GLN A 416 14.31 29.90 20.17
CA GLN A 416 13.21 29.18 20.82
C GLN A 416 11.88 29.22 20.04
N PRO A 417 11.39 30.36 19.51
CA PRO A 417 10.12 30.39 18.79
C PRO A 417 10.08 29.56 17.51
N THR A 418 11.23 29.34 16.86
CA THR A 418 11.31 28.44 15.70
C THR A 418 11.24 26.98 16.14
N ALA A 419 11.91 26.62 17.24
CA ALA A 419 11.84 25.28 17.82
C ALA A 419 10.42 24.94 18.31
N GLU A 420 9.75 25.88 18.99
CA GLU A 420 8.35 25.77 19.42
C GLU A 420 7.38 25.60 18.24
N LYS A 421 7.54 26.39 17.17
CA LYS A 421 6.73 26.21 15.95
C LYS A 421 6.93 24.83 15.35
N LEU A 422 8.17 24.33 15.31
CA LEU A 422 8.48 23.04 14.72
C LEU A 422 7.99 21.87 15.59
N SER A 423 8.10 21.96 16.92
CA SER A 423 7.48 20.97 17.83
C SER A 423 5.95 20.96 17.69
N ASN A 424 5.32 22.14 17.56
CA ASN A 424 3.87 22.23 17.34
C ASN A 424 3.44 21.59 16.01
N VAL A 425 4.21 21.78 14.93
CA VAL A 425 3.98 21.09 13.64
C VAL A 425 4.07 19.57 13.80
N ILE A 426 5.12 19.09 14.48
CA ILE A 426 5.34 17.67 14.71
C ILE A 426 4.20 17.07 15.55
N ASN A 427 3.88 17.66 16.70
CA ASN A 427 2.87 17.12 17.60
C ASN A 427 1.49 17.15 16.92
N ARG A 428 1.14 18.23 16.21
CA ARG A 428 -0.13 18.33 15.47
C ARG A 428 -0.29 17.22 14.41
N LEU A 429 0.77 16.89 13.67
CA LEU A 429 0.70 15.93 12.56
C LEU A 429 1.01 14.47 12.98
N LEU A 430 1.73 14.22 14.08
CA LEU A 430 2.21 12.89 14.45
C LEU A 430 1.79 12.38 15.84
N ALA A 431 1.47 13.24 16.82
CA ALA A 431 1.01 12.76 18.13
C ALA A 431 -0.39 12.15 18.00
N ILE A 432 -0.61 10.95 18.55
CA ILE A 432 -1.90 10.22 18.44
C ILE A 432 -2.78 10.47 19.67
N ASP A 433 -2.16 10.88 20.78
CA ASP A 433 -2.79 11.13 22.09
C ASP A 433 -2.43 12.56 22.57
N GLU A 434 -2.86 12.92 23.79
CA GLU A 434 -2.47 14.16 24.50
C GLU A 434 -0.96 14.27 24.85
N PHE A 435 -0.13 13.30 24.42
CA PHE A 435 1.31 13.29 24.70
C PHE A 435 2.11 13.96 23.59
N ASP A 436 2.72 15.10 23.91
CA ASP A 436 3.72 15.75 23.05
C ASP A 436 4.90 14.81 22.76
N ILE A 437 5.09 14.46 21.49
CA ILE A 437 6.20 13.61 21.05
C ILE A 437 7.49 14.40 20.76
N ALA A 438 7.38 15.72 20.59
CA ALA A 438 8.50 16.64 20.38
C ALA A 438 8.35 17.87 21.27
N LYS A 439 9.46 18.31 21.86
CA LYS A 439 9.53 19.56 22.64
C LYS A 439 10.85 20.29 22.38
N PRO A 440 10.88 21.63 22.44
CA PRO A 440 12.12 22.39 22.33
C PRO A 440 12.98 22.21 23.59
N VAL A 441 14.29 22.05 23.41
CA VAL A 441 15.28 21.98 24.50
C VAL A 441 16.48 22.85 24.14
N ALA A 442 16.94 23.70 25.06
CA ALA A 442 18.13 24.52 24.86
C ALA A 442 19.40 23.64 24.83
N ASP A 443 20.39 24.00 24.01
CA ASP A 443 21.68 23.33 24.00
C ASP A 443 22.48 23.60 25.28
N GLU A 444 23.12 22.55 25.83
CA GLU A 444 23.88 22.62 27.08
C GLU A 444 25.12 23.53 27.00
N GLU A 445 25.70 23.73 25.81
CA GLU A 445 26.88 24.57 25.60
C GLU A 445 26.50 26.00 25.13
N ASN A 446 25.30 26.18 24.56
CA ASN A 446 24.83 27.46 24.03
C ASN A 446 23.31 27.64 24.15
N GLU A 447 22.85 28.30 25.22
CA GLU A 447 21.44 28.59 25.53
C GLU A 447 20.65 29.32 24.42
N LYS A 448 21.32 29.83 23.37
CA LYS A 448 20.67 30.45 22.20
C LYS A 448 20.30 29.45 21.10
N VAL A 449 20.95 28.29 21.08
CA VAL A 449 20.66 27.19 20.15
C VAL A 449 19.61 26.30 20.79
N PHE A 450 18.59 25.95 20.01
CA PHE A 450 17.54 25.04 20.44
C PHE A 450 17.56 23.77 19.59
N HIS A 451 17.30 22.64 20.23
CA HIS A 451 17.12 21.33 19.62
C HIS A 451 15.70 20.83 19.86
N LEU A 452 15.34 19.73 19.20
CA LEU A 452 14.11 19.01 19.50
C LEU A 452 14.42 17.75 20.29
N GLU A 453 13.91 17.62 21.50
CA GLU A 453 13.87 16.34 22.18
C GLU A 453 12.64 15.57 21.70
N ILE A 454 12.87 14.45 21.01
CA ILE A 454 11.84 13.59 20.46
C ILE A 454 11.66 12.39 21.40
N SER A 455 10.45 12.19 21.91
CA SER A 455 10.08 11.10 22.82
C SER A 455 9.13 10.11 22.13
N GLY A 456 9.46 8.82 22.19
CA GLY A 456 8.63 7.78 21.59
C GLY A 456 9.39 6.49 21.31
N THR A 457 8.77 5.59 20.54
CA THR A 457 9.45 4.41 20.00
C THR A 457 10.44 4.80 18.89
N ASN A 458 11.33 3.90 18.49
CA ASN A 458 12.20 4.13 17.33
C ASN A 458 11.39 4.47 16.06
N ARG A 459 10.25 3.79 15.84
CA ARG A 459 9.31 4.10 14.74
C ARG A 459 8.78 5.54 14.83
N THR A 460 8.42 6.00 16.03
CA THR A 460 7.99 7.39 16.28
C THR A 460 9.11 8.37 15.92
N GLN A 461 10.34 8.11 16.37
CA GLN A 461 11.49 8.96 16.07
C GLN A 461 11.78 9.02 14.56
N ASP A 462 11.72 7.88 13.84
CA ASP A 462 11.93 7.84 12.40
C ASP A 462 10.81 8.54 11.62
N ARG A 463 9.55 8.45 12.07
CA ARG A 463 8.44 9.27 11.53
C ARG A 463 8.75 10.76 11.65
N VAL A 464 9.25 11.22 12.82
CA VAL A 464 9.64 12.62 13.02
C VAL A 464 10.82 13.02 12.14
N ARG A 465 11.89 12.22 12.09
CA ARG A 465 13.06 12.45 11.20
C ARG A 465 12.62 12.61 9.75
N LYS A 466 11.76 11.70 9.26
CA LYS A 466 11.21 11.75 7.91
C LYS A 466 10.35 12.99 7.68
N LEU A 467 9.48 13.38 8.61
CA LEU A 467 8.71 14.61 8.51
C LEU A 467 9.62 15.85 8.42
N LEU A 468 10.66 15.93 9.25
CA LEU A 468 11.65 17.01 9.21
C LEU A 468 12.33 17.13 7.84
N THR A 469 12.80 16.02 7.27
CA THR A 469 13.39 16.00 5.91
C THR A 469 12.42 16.52 4.84
N ARG A 470 11.12 16.21 4.94
CA ARG A 470 10.09 16.66 3.98
C ARG A 470 9.76 18.14 4.14
N LEU A 471 9.80 18.66 5.38
CA LEU A 471 9.66 20.08 5.67
C LEU A 471 10.88 20.89 5.17
N GLN A 472 12.10 20.35 5.27
CA GLN A 472 13.30 20.95 4.68
C GLN A 472 13.27 20.96 3.15
N ASN A 473 12.69 19.94 2.51
CA ASN A 473 12.53 19.89 1.06
C ASN A 473 11.35 20.75 0.57
N THR A 474 11.60 22.06 0.46
CA THR A 474 10.64 23.05 -0.07
C THR A 474 10.48 23.02 -1.59
N GLN A 475 11.31 22.25 -2.32
CA GLN A 475 11.22 22.13 -3.78
C GLN A 475 10.16 21.11 -4.24
N ALA A 476 9.78 20.17 -3.37
CA ALA A 476 8.69 19.24 -3.64
C ALA A 476 7.33 19.97 -3.53
N GLU A 477 6.69 20.23 -4.67
CA GLU A 477 5.39 20.93 -4.73
C GLU A 477 4.28 20.15 -3.99
N THR A 478 4.29 18.83 -4.14
CA THR A 478 3.43 17.91 -3.39
C THR A 478 4.27 16.72 -2.96
N ASP A 479 4.08 16.32 -1.71
CA ASP A 479 4.69 15.14 -1.13
C ASP A 479 3.58 14.36 -0.42
N SER A 480 2.95 13.44 -1.14
CA SER A 480 1.89 12.56 -0.63
C SER A 480 1.82 11.31 -1.49
N TYR A 481 1.71 10.13 -0.90
CA TYR A 481 1.73 8.86 -1.65
C TYR A 481 0.55 8.75 -2.62
N GLU A 482 -0.66 9.09 -2.17
CA GLU A 482 -1.87 9.06 -3.01
C GLU A 482 -1.79 10.07 -4.17
N ALA A 483 -1.21 11.25 -3.93
CA ALA A 483 -1.03 12.26 -4.98
C ALA A 483 0.04 11.84 -6.01
N ASN A 484 1.13 11.25 -5.54
CA ASN A 484 2.24 10.78 -6.40
C ASN A 484 1.83 9.65 -7.35
N ILE A 485 0.77 8.89 -7.02
CA ILE A 485 0.24 7.82 -7.89
C ILE A 485 -1.14 8.14 -8.51
N TRP A 486 -1.60 9.39 -8.41
CA TRP A 486 -2.91 9.81 -8.90
C TRP A 486 -3.09 9.52 -10.40
N ALA A 487 -2.05 9.77 -11.20
CA ALA A 487 -2.05 9.49 -12.63
C ALA A 487 -2.24 7.99 -12.96
N GLN A 488 -1.81 7.08 -12.08
CA GLN A 488 -2.01 5.65 -12.21
C GLN A 488 -3.43 5.23 -11.82
N TYR A 489 -4.07 5.90 -10.85
CA TYR A 489 -5.48 5.68 -10.54
C TYR A 489 -6.42 6.03 -11.69
N GLN A 490 -6.06 7.02 -12.50
CA GLN A 490 -6.82 7.46 -13.68
C GLN A 490 -6.58 6.61 -14.94
N LYS A 491 -5.63 5.65 -14.91
CA LYS A 491 -5.45 4.69 -16.02
C LYS A 491 -6.66 3.75 -16.06
N LYS A 492 -7.15 3.48 -17.27
CA LYS A 492 -8.33 2.66 -17.53
C LYS A 492 -7.98 1.18 -17.63
N PHE A 493 -8.84 0.33 -17.07
CA PHE A 493 -8.70 -1.12 -17.05
C PHE A 493 -10.07 -1.79 -17.30
N THR A 494 -10.01 -3.05 -17.75
CA THR A 494 -11.16 -3.95 -17.88
C THR A 494 -10.89 -5.16 -17.00
N MET A 495 -11.82 -5.52 -16.14
CA MET A 495 -11.72 -6.67 -15.25
C MET A 495 -12.98 -7.52 -15.40
N ASP A 496 -12.82 -8.84 -15.55
CA ASP A 496 -13.91 -9.77 -15.82
C ASP A 496 -13.75 -11.00 -14.94
N PHE A 497 -14.33 -10.94 -13.74
CA PHE A 497 -14.15 -11.92 -12.66
C PHE A 497 -15.51 -12.39 -12.09
N ASN A 498 -16.42 -12.81 -12.97
CA ASN A 498 -17.85 -12.98 -12.64
C ASN A 498 -18.24 -14.29 -11.92
N ASP A 499 -17.30 -15.23 -11.76
CA ASP A 499 -17.55 -16.59 -11.23
C ASP A 499 -16.95 -16.81 -9.82
N GLY A 500 -16.70 -15.73 -9.06
CA GLY A 500 -16.00 -15.78 -7.78
C GLY A 500 -14.52 -16.07 -7.95
N THR A 501 -13.71 -15.03 -8.20
CA THR A 501 -12.26 -15.18 -8.37
C THR A 501 -11.52 -15.01 -7.04
N PRO A 502 -10.52 -15.85 -6.71
CA PRO A 502 -9.78 -15.69 -5.46
C PRO A 502 -9.08 -14.34 -5.37
N LEU A 503 -9.24 -13.64 -4.25
CA LEU A 503 -8.63 -12.32 -4.01
C LEU A 503 -7.14 -12.28 -4.37
N LEU A 504 -6.37 -13.32 -4.02
CA LEU A 504 -4.96 -13.39 -4.40
C LEU A 504 -4.73 -13.40 -5.93
N GLN A 505 -5.60 -14.07 -6.70
CA GLN A 505 -5.50 -14.08 -8.16
C GLN A 505 -5.82 -12.71 -8.76
N ILE A 506 -6.81 -11.98 -8.22
CA ILE A 506 -7.09 -10.60 -8.62
C ILE A 506 -5.88 -9.70 -8.33
N LEU A 507 -5.29 -9.78 -7.14
CA LEU A 507 -4.09 -8.99 -6.80
C LEU A 507 -2.87 -9.36 -7.66
N VAL A 508 -2.70 -10.63 -8.04
CA VAL A 508 -1.66 -11.06 -8.99
C VAL A 508 -1.93 -10.53 -10.40
N HIS A 509 -3.19 -10.52 -10.85
CA HIS A 509 -3.56 -9.95 -12.14
C HIS A 509 -3.29 -8.44 -12.18
N LEU A 510 -3.71 -7.70 -11.16
CA LEU A 510 -3.46 -6.26 -11.01
C LEU A 510 -1.95 -5.93 -10.99
N ASN A 511 -1.14 -6.73 -10.28
CA ASN A 511 0.33 -6.64 -10.32
C ASN A 511 0.95 -6.89 -11.71
N SER A 512 0.24 -7.58 -12.61
CA SER A 512 0.74 -7.92 -13.95
C SER A 512 0.34 -6.94 -15.05
N ILE A 513 -0.77 -6.22 -14.86
CA ILE A 513 -1.32 -5.27 -15.85
C ILE A 513 -1.07 -3.80 -15.49
N SER A 514 -0.83 -3.49 -14.22
CA SER A 514 -0.57 -2.13 -13.75
C SER A 514 0.93 -1.87 -13.53
N GLU A 515 1.28 -0.59 -13.40
CA GLU A 515 2.61 -0.16 -12.96
C GLU A 515 2.76 -0.13 -11.43
N LEU A 516 1.71 -0.50 -10.70
CA LEU A 516 1.66 -0.47 -9.23
C LEU A 516 1.93 -1.86 -8.66
N GLN A 517 2.33 -1.91 -7.39
CA GLN A 517 2.69 -3.14 -6.70
C GLN A 517 1.73 -3.42 -5.53
N PHE A 518 0.81 -4.34 -5.74
CA PHE A 518 -0.22 -4.73 -4.78
C PHE A 518 0.35 -5.69 -3.74
N GLN A 519 0.38 -5.26 -2.48
CA GLN A 519 0.85 -6.04 -1.33
C GLN A 519 -0.26 -6.15 -0.29
N ALA A 520 -0.66 -7.38 0.05
CA ALA A 520 -1.74 -7.63 0.99
C ALA A 520 -1.24 -7.63 2.45
N ASN A 521 -1.85 -6.78 3.27
CA ASN A 521 -1.71 -6.82 4.72
C ASN A 521 -2.57 -7.95 5.30
N TRP A 522 -2.11 -9.19 5.13
CA TRP A 522 -2.87 -10.38 5.52
C TRP A 522 -3.28 -10.34 6.99
N LYS A 523 -2.43 -9.84 7.89
CA LYS A 523 -2.77 -9.65 9.30
C LYS A 523 -4.12 -8.95 9.52
N ASN A 524 -4.35 -7.81 8.87
CA ASN A 524 -5.58 -7.03 9.04
C ASN A 524 -6.74 -7.57 8.17
N ILE A 525 -6.45 -8.08 6.97
CA ILE A 525 -7.41 -8.71 6.06
C ILE A 525 -8.03 -9.97 6.71
N TRP A 526 -7.23 -10.80 7.38
CA TRP A 526 -7.66 -12.04 8.04
C TRP A 526 -8.55 -11.80 9.26
N GLN A 527 -8.28 -10.72 10.00
CA GLN A 527 -9.15 -10.24 11.08
C GLN A 527 -10.52 -9.79 10.57
N ALA A 528 -10.58 -9.22 9.35
CA ALA A 528 -11.83 -8.96 8.62
C ALA A 528 -12.44 -10.20 7.94
N GLY A 529 -11.94 -11.41 8.24
CA GLY A 529 -12.48 -12.67 7.72
C GLY A 529 -12.03 -13.03 6.29
N TRP A 530 -11.20 -12.21 5.66
CA TRP A 530 -10.74 -12.41 4.29
C TRP A 530 -9.47 -13.27 4.23
N THR A 531 -9.34 -14.07 3.18
CA THR A 531 -8.23 -15.02 2.96
C THR A 531 -7.78 -14.97 1.50
N PRO A 532 -6.59 -15.49 1.15
CA PRO A 532 -6.14 -15.60 -0.24
C PRO A 532 -7.12 -16.32 -1.19
N ALA A 533 -7.90 -17.25 -0.65
CA ALA A 533 -8.90 -18.05 -1.36
C ALA A 533 -10.34 -17.49 -1.23
N SER A 534 -10.51 -16.31 -0.64
CA SER A 534 -11.81 -15.65 -0.59
C SER A 534 -12.18 -15.14 -1.96
N GLN A 535 -13.37 -15.50 -2.42
CA GLN A 535 -13.87 -15.08 -3.73
C GLN A 535 -14.31 -13.63 -3.71
N VAL A 536 -14.05 -12.95 -4.82
CA VAL A 536 -14.50 -11.59 -5.14
C VAL A 536 -15.09 -11.65 -6.56
N ASP A 537 -16.26 -11.04 -6.72
CA ASP A 537 -16.89 -10.78 -8.00
C ASP A 537 -16.64 -9.32 -8.38
N VAL A 538 -16.12 -9.07 -9.58
CA VAL A 538 -15.97 -7.71 -10.12
C VAL A 538 -16.00 -7.73 -11.64
N THR A 539 -16.73 -6.79 -12.23
CA THR A 539 -16.91 -6.64 -13.68
C THR A 539 -16.80 -5.15 -14.04
N THR A 540 -15.72 -4.75 -14.72
CA THR A 540 -15.50 -3.36 -15.15
C THR A 540 -15.07 -3.30 -16.61
N GLU A 541 -15.52 -2.30 -17.35
CA GLU A 541 -15.19 -2.11 -18.77
C GLU A 541 -14.64 -0.69 -19.02
N ASP A 542 -13.34 -0.60 -19.32
CA ASP A 542 -12.65 0.68 -19.58
C ASP A 542 -12.79 1.71 -18.43
N GLU A 543 -12.82 1.26 -17.18
CA GLU A 543 -12.98 2.12 -16.00
C GLU A 543 -11.63 2.50 -15.37
N PRO A 544 -11.52 3.67 -14.70
CA PRO A 544 -10.33 4.03 -13.93
C PRO A 544 -9.96 2.95 -12.91
N LEU A 545 -8.67 2.76 -12.65
CA LEU A 545 -8.18 1.81 -11.66
C LEU A 545 -8.80 2.06 -10.27
N GLN A 546 -9.03 3.31 -9.89
CA GLN A 546 -9.71 3.63 -8.63
C GLN A 546 -11.10 3.01 -8.54
N GLU A 547 -11.96 3.18 -9.56
CA GLU A 547 -13.31 2.60 -9.58
C GLU A 547 -13.24 1.06 -9.58
N CYS A 548 -12.29 0.47 -10.31
CA CYS A 548 -12.06 -0.97 -10.29
C CYS A 548 -11.64 -1.49 -8.90
N LEU A 549 -10.80 -0.73 -8.18
CA LEU A 549 -10.38 -1.07 -6.82
C LEU A 549 -11.52 -0.86 -5.81
N ASP A 550 -12.35 0.15 -5.98
CA ASP A 550 -13.51 0.36 -5.11
C ASP A 550 -14.56 -0.74 -5.30
N GLN A 551 -14.78 -1.21 -6.53
CA GLN A 551 -15.64 -2.36 -6.79
C GLN A 551 -15.05 -3.68 -6.26
N ALA A 552 -13.76 -3.93 -6.49
CA ALA A 552 -13.11 -5.18 -6.05
C ALA A 552 -12.88 -5.24 -4.53
N LEU A 553 -12.60 -4.10 -3.87
CA LEU A 553 -12.13 -4.05 -2.49
C LEU A 553 -13.09 -3.29 -1.56
N THR A 554 -13.46 -2.06 -1.90
CA THR A 554 -14.25 -1.18 -1.02
C THR A 554 -15.65 -1.75 -0.76
N ASN A 555 -16.33 -2.24 -1.80
CA ASN A 555 -17.60 -2.97 -1.68
C ASN A 555 -17.51 -4.26 -0.83
N ASN A 556 -16.29 -4.78 -0.62
CA ASN A 556 -16.00 -6.00 0.13
C ASN A 556 -15.53 -5.73 1.58
N GLY A 557 -15.59 -4.47 2.05
CA GLY A 557 -15.10 -4.07 3.38
C GLY A 557 -13.57 -4.07 3.50
N LEU A 558 -12.87 -4.15 2.36
CA LEU A 558 -11.43 -3.93 2.25
C LEU A 558 -11.18 -2.49 1.82
N SER A 559 -9.92 -2.08 1.81
CA SER A 559 -9.48 -0.78 1.27
C SER A 559 -8.00 -0.84 0.91
N TYR A 560 -7.45 0.28 0.45
CA TYR A 560 -6.06 0.39 0.02
C TYR A 560 -5.41 1.71 0.44
N ILE A 561 -4.10 1.62 0.71
CA ILE A 561 -3.24 2.71 1.14
C ILE A 561 -2.01 2.77 0.21
N ALA A 562 -1.77 3.92 -0.42
CA ALA A 562 -0.56 4.17 -1.19
C ALA A 562 0.66 4.26 -0.27
N ARG A 563 1.75 3.56 -0.62
CA ARG A 563 3.04 3.58 0.08
C ARG A 563 4.13 4.03 -0.89
N ALA A 564 5.35 4.24 -0.38
CA ALA A 564 6.47 4.60 -1.24
C ALA A 564 6.72 3.59 -2.38
N ASN A 565 7.36 4.07 -3.45
CA ASN A 565 7.78 3.27 -4.60
C ASN A 565 6.63 2.57 -5.37
N GLY A 566 5.45 3.19 -5.43
CA GLY A 566 4.30 2.68 -6.21
C GLY A 566 3.62 1.46 -5.60
N VAL A 567 3.81 1.20 -4.31
CA VAL A 567 3.19 0.09 -3.60
C VAL A 567 1.79 0.47 -3.15
N LEU A 568 0.81 -0.41 -3.40
CA LEU A 568 -0.52 -0.35 -2.80
C LEU A 568 -0.65 -1.41 -1.72
N GLU A 569 -0.77 -0.97 -0.48
CA GLU A 569 -1.11 -1.83 0.64
C GLU A 569 -2.61 -2.11 0.63
N ILE A 570 -2.99 -3.35 0.32
CA ILE A 570 -4.38 -3.80 0.44
C ILE A 570 -4.61 -4.23 1.89
N THR A 571 -5.70 -3.77 2.50
CA THR A 571 -5.94 -3.92 3.94
C THR A 571 -7.44 -3.90 4.25
N SER A 572 -7.82 -4.04 5.53
CA SER A 572 -9.24 -3.89 5.93
C SER A 572 -9.66 -2.42 5.97
N ALA A 573 -10.94 -2.14 5.71
CA ALA A 573 -11.51 -0.79 5.80
C ALA A 573 -11.16 -0.09 7.13
N ALA A 574 -11.38 -0.78 8.26
CA ALA A 574 -11.08 -0.26 9.60
C ALA A 574 -9.59 0.07 9.79
N HIS A 575 -8.66 -0.74 9.24
CA HIS A 575 -7.24 -0.41 9.30
C HIS A 575 -6.90 0.80 8.43
N ALA A 576 -7.47 0.91 7.23
CA ALA A 576 -7.24 2.06 6.37
C ALA A 576 -7.73 3.38 6.98
N LEU A 577 -8.81 3.34 7.76
CA LEU A 577 -9.33 4.48 8.54
C LEU A 577 -8.45 4.83 9.76
N ALA A 578 -7.88 3.84 10.44
CA ALA A 578 -6.97 4.07 11.57
C ALA A 578 -5.52 4.42 11.15
N ALA A 579 -5.14 4.10 9.90
CA ALA A 579 -3.78 4.25 9.40
C ALA A 579 -3.55 5.63 8.75
N ASN A 580 -3.37 6.64 9.59
CA ASN A 580 -3.00 7.97 9.12
C ASN A 580 -1.67 7.99 8.35
N GLN A 581 -1.69 8.67 7.22
CA GLN A 581 -0.52 9.08 6.46
C GLN A 581 -0.23 10.55 6.71
N ILE A 582 0.93 11.05 6.28
CA ILE A 582 1.19 12.49 6.24
C ILE A 582 1.46 12.91 4.81
N GLY A 583 0.70 13.90 4.33
CA GLY A 583 0.89 14.58 3.06
C GLY A 583 1.24 16.06 3.28
N ILE A 584 2.09 16.59 2.42
CA ILE A 584 2.39 18.02 2.31
C ILE A 584 1.95 18.47 0.91
N TYR A 585 1.18 19.56 0.83
CA TYR A 585 0.49 19.98 -0.38
C TYR A 585 0.65 21.47 -0.64
N ASP A 586 1.15 21.86 -1.82
CA ASP A 586 1.11 23.27 -2.24
C ASP A 586 -0.24 23.64 -2.84
N LEU A 587 -1.12 24.17 -1.98
CA LEU A 587 -2.44 24.65 -2.39
C LEU A 587 -2.42 25.98 -3.16
N LYS A 588 -1.25 26.62 -3.38
CA LYS A 588 -1.15 27.89 -4.12
C LYS A 588 -1.53 27.75 -5.60
N LYS A 589 -1.55 26.52 -6.13
CA LYS A 589 -2.01 26.19 -7.49
C LYS A 589 -3.53 26.17 -7.64
N LEU A 590 -4.27 26.05 -6.54
CA LEU A 590 -5.73 26.04 -6.56
C LEU A 590 -6.29 27.48 -6.68
N PRO A 591 -7.38 27.69 -7.44
CA PRO A 591 -8.21 28.88 -7.31
C PRO A 591 -8.62 29.08 -5.84
N LEU A 592 -8.62 30.33 -5.37
CA LEU A 592 -8.92 30.66 -3.96
C LEU A 592 -10.23 30.04 -3.49
N THR A 593 -11.29 30.10 -4.31
CA THR A 593 -12.59 29.49 -4.02
C THR A 593 -12.52 27.97 -3.83
N LYS A 594 -11.80 27.24 -4.70
CA LYS A 594 -11.58 25.79 -4.56
C LYS A 594 -10.76 25.47 -3.31
N ARG A 595 -9.69 26.24 -3.05
CA ARG A 595 -8.84 26.07 -1.86
C ARG A 595 -9.64 26.26 -0.57
N ASP A 596 -10.40 27.34 -0.48
CA ASP A 596 -11.14 27.70 0.72
C ASP A 596 -12.31 26.72 0.94
N ALA A 597 -12.93 26.22 -0.13
CA ALA A 597 -13.88 25.11 -0.08
C ALA A 597 -13.23 23.81 0.42
N LEU A 598 -12.06 23.42 -0.10
CA LEU A 598 -11.33 22.23 0.34
C LEU A 598 -10.96 22.31 1.83
N VAL A 599 -10.42 23.44 2.29
CA VAL A 599 -10.09 23.67 3.71
C VAL A 599 -11.34 23.63 4.58
N LYS A 600 -12.49 24.16 4.11
CA LYS A 600 -13.78 24.05 4.81
C LYS A 600 -14.25 22.59 4.91
N THR A 601 -14.14 21.80 3.84
CA THR A 601 -14.49 20.36 3.85
C THR A 601 -13.59 19.58 4.82
N LEU A 602 -12.27 19.83 4.81
CA LEU A 602 -11.34 19.20 5.76
C LEU A 602 -11.62 19.58 7.22
N LYS A 603 -12.03 20.83 7.50
CA LYS A 603 -12.53 21.24 8.83
C LYS A 603 -13.76 20.46 9.23
N GLN A 604 -14.77 20.44 8.37
CA GLN A 604 -16.04 19.77 8.64
C GLN A 604 -15.85 18.26 8.89
N LEU A 605 -14.98 17.59 8.11
CA LEU A 605 -14.66 16.17 8.32
C LEU A 605 -13.84 15.92 9.60
N ALA A 606 -13.02 16.88 10.05
CA ALA A 606 -12.29 16.78 11.32
C ALA A 606 -13.16 17.10 12.55
N GLU A 607 -14.23 17.88 12.37
CA GLU A 607 -15.20 18.23 13.42
C GLU A 607 -16.35 17.21 13.53
N ASP A 608 -16.69 16.51 12.44
CA ASP A 608 -17.74 15.46 12.41
C ASP A 608 -17.24 14.14 13.01
N GLY A 609 -17.09 14.13 14.33
CA GLY A 609 -16.68 12.98 15.14
C GLY A 609 -17.62 11.75 15.11
N GLN A 610 -18.61 11.72 14.22
CA GLN A 610 -19.45 10.54 13.98
C GLN A 610 -18.70 9.41 13.25
N ASN A 611 -17.64 9.73 12.51
CA ASN A 611 -16.98 8.79 11.59
C ASN A 611 -15.71 8.12 12.15
N ASP A 612 -15.30 8.43 13.39
CA ASP A 612 -14.10 7.89 14.06
C ASP A 612 -12.80 8.09 13.24
N VAL A 613 -12.71 9.22 12.52
CA VAL A 613 -11.59 9.56 11.62
C VAL A 613 -10.69 10.62 12.27
N ASP A 614 -9.44 10.26 12.55
CA ASP A 614 -8.44 11.22 13.02
C ASP A 614 -7.92 12.07 11.83
N ILE A 615 -8.52 13.25 11.60
CA ILE A 615 -8.06 14.21 10.59
C ILE A 615 -7.41 15.41 11.29
N ARG A 616 -6.11 15.58 11.09
CA ARG A 616 -5.32 16.69 11.65
C ARG A 616 -4.54 17.40 10.56
N PHE A 617 -4.78 18.69 10.40
CA PHE A 617 -4.07 19.48 9.40
C PHE A 617 -3.57 20.82 9.97
N MET A 618 -2.70 21.44 9.20
CA MET A 618 -2.19 22.80 9.37
C MET A 618 -2.27 23.51 8.02
N GLU A 619 -3.07 24.58 7.95
CA GLU A 619 -3.31 25.37 6.74
C GLU A 619 -2.03 25.99 6.16
N THR A 620 -1.08 26.32 7.05
CA THR A 620 0.16 27.03 6.70
C THR A 620 1.32 26.46 7.51
N LEU A 621 2.10 25.59 6.88
CA LEU A 621 3.45 25.22 7.32
C LEU A 621 4.42 26.42 7.16
N PRO A 622 5.64 26.40 7.71
CA PRO A 622 6.59 27.51 7.62
C PRO A 622 6.93 28.00 6.20
N ASP A 623 6.73 27.15 5.17
CA ASP A 623 6.94 27.44 3.74
C ASP A 623 5.63 27.81 2.98
N GLY A 624 4.51 27.87 3.70
CA GLY A 624 3.18 28.14 3.17
C GLY A 624 2.54 26.98 2.40
N ARG A 625 3.04 25.74 2.51
CA ARG A 625 2.31 24.53 2.10
C ARG A 625 1.31 24.12 3.20
N MET A 626 0.29 23.33 2.86
CA MET A 626 -0.57 22.67 3.85
C MET A 626 0.05 21.35 4.31
N GLY A 627 0.07 21.11 5.61
CA GLY A 627 0.38 19.79 6.19
C GLY A 627 -0.90 19.07 6.58
N LEU A 628 -1.05 17.80 6.19
CA LEU A 628 -2.23 16.98 6.48
C LEU A 628 -1.79 15.61 7.01
N SER A 629 -2.35 15.21 8.15
CA SER A 629 -2.31 13.87 8.72
C SER A 629 -3.73 13.30 8.71
N ALA A 630 -3.99 12.31 7.86
CA ALA A 630 -5.32 11.75 7.67
C ALA A 630 -5.26 10.35 7.01
N PRO A 631 -6.40 9.63 6.91
CA PRO A 631 -6.45 8.38 6.18
C PRO A 631 -6.27 8.53 4.68
N ALA A 632 -5.86 7.43 4.04
CA ALA A 632 -5.61 7.33 2.60
C ALA A 632 -6.74 7.91 1.73
N ALA A 633 -8.01 7.66 2.09
CA ALA A 633 -9.17 8.18 1.36
C ALA A 633 -9.26 9.72 1.35
N ILE A 634 -8.86 10.39 2.45
CA ILE A 634 -8.80 11.85 2.52
C ILE A 634 -7.65 12.38 1.67
N HIS A 635 -6.51 11.69 1.66
CA HIS A 635 -5.37 12.03 0.80
C HIS A 635 -5.69 11.88 -0.70
N ARG A 636 -6.55 10.91 -1.09
CA ARG A 636 -7.12 10.78 -2.44
C ARG A 636 -8.03 11.95 -2.81
N LEU A 637 -8.96 12.33 -1.92
CA LEU A 637 -9.81 13.52 -2.13
C LEU A 637 -8.98 14.78 -2.37
N VAL A 638 -7.90 15.00 -1.60
CA VAL A 638 -7.00 16.15 -1.82
C VAL A 638 -6.24 16.03 -3.14
N ALA A 639 -5.80 14.84 -3.53
CA ALA A 639 -5.14 14.61 -4.82
C ALA A 639 -6.07 14.87 -6.01
N GLU A 640 -7.34 14.47 -5.92
CA GLU A 640 -8.37 14.74 -6.93
C GLU A 640 -8.57 16.24 -7.14
N GLN A 641 -8.72 17.01 -6.07
CA GLN A 641 -8.96 18.46 -6.19
C GLN A 641 -7.76 19.24 -6.75
N LEU A 642 -6.55 18.65 -6.71
CA LEU A 642 -5.29 19.24 -7.19
C LEU A 642 -4.99 18.98 -8.67
N ASN A 643 -5.73 18.09 -9.33
CA ASN A 643 -5.53 17.71 -10.75
C ASN A 643 -6.73 18.11 -11.63
#